data_AF-A0AAJ0FDX7-F1
#
_entry.id   AF-A0AAJ0FDX7-F1
#
_cell.length_a   1.000
_cell.length_b   1.000
_cell.length_c   1.000
_cell.angle_alpha   90.00
_cell.angle_beta   90.00
_cell.angle_gamma   90.00
#
_symmetry.space_group_name_H-M   'P 1'
#
loop_
_entity.id
_entity.type
_entity.pdbx_description
1 polymer ?
#
loop_
_entity_poly.entity_id
_entity_poly.type
_entity_poly.pdbx_seq_one_letter_code
_entity_poly.pdbx_strand_id
1 'polypeptide(L)'
;MSPGALKKPILALNRIIGHSTAKNHITKPKIGNISALEDERQEKVIKKIQEKLAKEDAQETQRRSFQQKRVEDEERALETDPPEISARYGRKTGDVFVETKSIAELLDEADPEGKHVSFTARLHHVRSLSSKLAFIIFRDRTETLQGVLAYKEGVVSENFVRWAERLTTEGLVHVEGVLQHPPEEVKGCTIKHFEVLIESMHLVVPVEEHMPVDVFTIDHVQEDAETHKLESLATTRVRVTNRIAFLRTPAGQSIFRINAGICSIFRSVLESKGFIEIHTPKLQPAATESGAEVFKVNYFGRTAFLAQSPQLAKQLSISADFGRVFEIGPVFRAEDSNTHRHLTEYTGMDLEMAINHDYHEALAIIDHLMKSIFKGIYERFRRELDIIKTRFPHDDLVWLEETPIIKFKDAVKLLNDSGWTDDHGRQASDTEDLSTRAEIRIGELIKEKYGTDYYIIDKFPASARPFYTHPDPDDENYTNSFDIFLRGQEITTGGQRIHDPRFLEERMRKAGIEPRGMQEYMQGFEWGVLPHAGCGIGLERIIFLMLGLGDIRHASMFPRDPRSLPEQTEVKATLPHPEADTLRYAHEYAKGATHLELPTIEKLIANYGDATNTSWLDDRYRVWRHQETGAAVGYAEENGYALVMGNPLCHPKQYPIVIRDFLKHLRKQKDLRPLWLLVSAEVEDILASKLGWRSLSCVAEERITVDSAKKVAKKQRQAEDAGVTIHELPLNAQVPDDLRQRCDKRIEDWKANRKGSKQVHITEVRPWVDMEHRRYLWAETKEGEIAALCVLHKLSPQNGYQIKFALDFPGSPNGTIEALISGAIQALAKAGVQNVTFGAGAIPEMVTGENLDGIRAKILSKTYRTIAQQLKLVQKSDFREKFGTQNDLVYICYPFMGLGVSGARTLIKFFEDEM
;
A
#
# COMPACT_ATOMS: atom_id res chain seq x y z
N MET A 1 -49.67 18.64 30.11
CA MET A 1 -49.76 18.70 28.64
C MET A 1 -50.95 17.88 28.19
N SER A 2 -51.79 18.37 27.27
CA SER A 2 -53.05 17.70 26.93
C SER A 2 -52.83 16.50 25.98
N PRO A 3 -53.61 15.40 26.08
CA PRO A 3 -53.50 14.20 25.22
C PRO A 3 -53.81 14.42 23.72
N GLY A 4 -53.97 15.67 23.26
CA GLY A 4 -54.49 16.01 21.94
C GLY A 4 -53.44 16.36 20.87
N ALA A 5 -52.20 16.69 21.24
CA ALA A 5 -51.23 17.29 20.29
C ALA A 5 -50.66 16.29 19.26
N LEU A 6 -50.63 15.00 19.57
CA LEU A 6 -50.15 13.94 18.66
C LEU A 6 -51.24 13.36 17.73
N LYS A 7 -52.54 13.68 17.95
CA LYS A 7 -53.64 13.06 17.21
C LYS A 7 -53.65 13.42 15.72
N LYS A 8 -53.46 14.70 15.37
CA LYS A 8 -53.56 15.18 13.98
C LYS A 8 -52.46 14.64 13.04
N PRO A 9 -51.16 14.65 13.42
CA PRO A 9 -50.10 14.08 12.59
C PRO A 9 -50.23 12.56 12.40
N ILE A 10 -50.63 11.84 13.46
CA ILE A 10 -50.85 10.38 13.43
C ILE A 10 -52.06 10.02 12.56
N LEU A 11 -53.12 10.83 12.58
CA LEU A 11 -54.29 10.67 11.70
C LEU A 11 -53.97 10.92 10.21
N ALA A 12 -53.01 11.80 9.90
CA ALA A 12 -52.52 11.98 8.53
C ALA A 12 -51.68 10.77 8.06
N LEU A 13 -50.88 10.17 8.95
CA LEU A 13 -50.21 8.88 8.71
C LEU A 13 -51.22 7.76 8.40
N ASN A 14 -52.33 7.70 9.15
CA ASN A 14 -53.40 6.70 8.97
C ASN A 14 -54.05 6.73 7.58
N ARG A 15 -54.16 7.90 6.93
CA ARG A 15 -54.80 8.03 5.61
C ARG A 15 -53.93 7.54 4.45
N ILE A 16 -52.61 7.38 4.65
CA ILE A 16 -51.64 7.21 3.56
C ILE A 16 -50.88 5.87 3.64
N ILE A 17 -50.87 5.25 4.82
CA ILE A 17 -50.30 3.91 5.05
C ILE A 17 -51.29 2.78 4.71
N GLY A 18 -52.57 3.09 4.52
CA GLY A 18 -53.59 2.11 4.14
C GLY A 18 -54.23 1.42 5.34
N HIS A 19 -55.54 1.60 5.41
CA HIS A 19 -56.57 0.97 6.23
C HIS A 19 -56.64 1.20 7.75
N SER A 20 -57.80 1.77 8.08
CA SER A 20 -58.51 1.78 9.35
C SER A 20 -58.87 0.38 9.84
N THR A 21 -59.11 0.27 11.15
CA THR A 21 -59.75 -0.83 11.90
C THR A 21 -58.89 -2.05 12.27
N ALA A 22 -58.54 -2.12 13.56
CA ALA A 22 -58.69 -3.26 14.49
C ALA A 22 -58.41 -4.73 14.05
N LYS A 23 -57.63 -5.01 13.00
CA LYS A 23 -57.17 -6.38 12.65
C LYS A 23 -55.68 -6.44 12.30
N ASN A 24 -54.80 -6.13 13.25
CA ASN A 24 -53.34 -6.16 13.04
C ASN A 24 -52.67 -7.51 13.39
N HIS A 25 -53.43 -8.61 13.51
CA HIS A 25 -52.89 -9.91 13.91
C HIS A 25 -52.72 -10.96 12.78
N ILE A 26 -52.99 -10.66 11.50
CA ILE A 26 -53.14 -11.74 10.49
C ILE A 26 -52.26 -11.62 9.22
N THR A 27 -51.67 -10.47 8.86
CA THR A 27 -50.80 -10.37 7.66
C THR A 27 -49.31 -10.41 8.01
N LYS A 28 -48.64 -11.51 7.63
CA LYS A 28 -47.19 -11.66 7.80
C LYS A 28 -46.41 -10.63 6.95
N PRO A 29 -45.36 -10.00 7.49
CA PRO A 29 -44.54 -9.06 6.73
C PRO A 29 -43.84 -9.77 5.55
N LYS A 30 -43.75 -9.12 4.39
CA LYS A 30 -42.95 -9.62 3.26
C LYS A 30 -41.48 -9.27 3.50
N ILE A 31 -40.75 -10.19 4.13
CA ILE A 31 -39.32 -10.04 4.47
C ILE A 31 -38.36 -10.14 3.26
N GLY A 32 -38.89 -10.19 2.03
CA GLY A 32 -38.11 -10.29 0.80
C GLY A 32 -37.76 -11.72 0.40
N ASN A 33 -37.08 -11.87 -0.75
CA ASN A 33 -36.58 -13.15 -1.22
C ASN A 33 -35.25 -13.48 -0.51
N ILE A 34 -35.31 -14.18 0.62
CA ILE A 34 -34.12 -14.52 1.43
C ILE A 34 -33.11 -15.39 0.65
N SER A 35 -33.55 -16.18 -0.33
CA SER A 35 -32.61 -16.96 -1.17
C SER A 35 -31.80 -16.09 -2.13
N ALA A 36 -32.17 -14.81 -2.35
CA ALA A 36 -31.32 -13.87 -3.09
C ALA A 36 -30.01 -13.52 -2.36
N LEU A 37 -29.89 -13.88 -1.07
CA LEU A 37 -28.65 -13.77 -0.29
C LEU A 37 -27.78 -15.03 -0.38
N GLU A 38 -28.21 -16.06 -1.11
CA GLU A 38 -27.41 -17.25 -1.41
C GLU A 38 -26.54 -16.93 -2.64
N ASP A 39 -25.28 -16.59 -2.39
CA ASP A 39 -24.30 -16.31 -3.45
C ASP A 39 -23.14 -17.31 -3.37
N GLU A 40 -23.18 -18.32 -4.24
CA GLU A 40 -22.13 -19.35 -4.35
C GLU A 40 -20.74 -18.74 -4.64
N ARG A 41 -20.66 -17.58 -5.29
CA ARG A 41 -19.38 -16.90 -5.54
C ARG A 41 -18.83 -16.34 -4.24
N GLN A 42 -19.68 -15.73 -3.42
CA GLN A 42 -19.30 -15.19 -2.12
C GLN A 42 -18.86 -16.30 -1.16
N GLU A 43 -19.56 -17.43 -1.13
CA GLU A 43 -19.16 -18.61 -0.35
C GLU A 43 -17.79 -19.16 -0.79
N LYS A 44 -17.53 -19.24 -2.10
CA LYS A 44 -16.20 -19.62 -2.64
C LYS A 44 -15.10 -18.63 -2.23
N VAL A 45 -15.39 -17.33 -2.20
CA VAL A 45 -14.42 -16.31 -1.77
C VAL A 45 -14.10 -16.45 -0.28
N ILE A 46 -15.11 -16.62 0.57
CA ILE A 46 -14.94 -16.84 2.01
C ILE A 46 -14.11 -18.11 2.25
N LYS A 47 -14.44 -19.21 1.57
CA LYS A 47 -13.69 -20.47 1.66
C LYS A 47 -12.22 -20.30 1.28
N LYS A 48 -11.92 -19.57 0.20
CA LYS A 48 -10.53 -19.26 -0.19
C LYS A 48 -9.78 -18.46 0.88
N ILE A 49 -10.43 -17.48 1.50
CA ILE A 49 -9.83 -16.68 2.58
C ILE A 49 -9.54 -17.58 3.79
N GLN A 50 -10.50 -18.42 4.16
CA GLN A 50 -10.36 -19.40 5.23
C GLN A 50 -9.22 -20.40 5.00
N GLU A 51 -9.15 -20.98 3.81
CA GLU A 51 -8.07 -21.90 3.41
C GLU A 51 -6.70 -21.21 3.44
N LYS A 52 -6.63 -19.94 3.01
CA LYS A 52 -5.40 -19.14 3.05
C LYS A 52 -4.94 -18.93 4.49
N LEU A 53 -5.82 -18.47 5.38
CA LEU A 53 -5.50 -18.25 6.80
C LEU A 53 -5.07 -19.56 7.48
N ALA A 54 -5.76 -20.66 7.22
CA ALA A 54 -5.39 -21.97 7.76
C ALA A 54 -4.04 -22.46 7.23
N LYS A 55 -3.71 -22.18 5.96
CA LYS A 55 -2.41 -22.51 5.38
C LYS A 55 -1.30 -21.68 6.02
N GLU A 56 -1.53 -20.38 6.25
CA GLU A 56 -0.59 -19.49 6.94
C GLU A 56 -0.30 -20.00 8.37
N ASP A 57 -1.34 -20.35 9.14
CA ASP A 57 -1.21 -20.84 10.52
C ASP A 57 -0.56 -22.23 10.61
N ALA A 58 -0.90 -23.14 9.68
CA ALA A 58 -0.25 -24.45 9.58
C ALA A 58 1.24 -24.30 9.21
N GLN A 59 1.57 -23.39 8.29
CA GLN A 59 2.96 -23.05 7.98
C GLN A 59 3.68 -22.46 9.19
N GLU A 60 3.04 -21.57 9.96
CA GLU A 60 3.63 -21.00 11.17
C GLU A 60 3.86 -22.03 12.26
N THR A 61 2.89 -22.92 12.50
CA THR A 61 3.02 -24.02 13.46
C THR A 61 4.14 -24.99 13.06
N GLN A 62 4.18 -25.36 11.77
CA GLN A 62 5.25 -26.19 11.22
C GLN A 62 6.61 -25.49 11.36
N ARG A 63 6.70 -24.19 11.09
CA ARG A 63 7.92 -23.37 11.28
C ARG A 63 8.38 -23.38 12.73
N ARG A 64 7.50 -23.11 13.69
CA ARG A 64 7.83 -23.12 15.13
C ARG A 64 8.34 -24.49 15.57
N SER A 65 7.67 -25.57 15.15
CA SER A 65 8.12 -26.92 15.46
C SER A 65 9.48 -27.28 14.84
N PHE A 66 9.77 -26.81 13.62
CA PHE A 66 11.05 -27.04 12.95
C PHE A 66 12.18 -26.20 13.57
N GLN A 67 11.91 -24.94 13.92
CA GLN A 67 12.84 -24.08 14.65
C GLN A 67 13.18 -24.67 16.02
N GLN A 68 12.17 -25.14 16.76
CA GLN A 68 12.36 -25.74 18.07
C GLN A 68 13.21 -27.03 17.98
N LYS A 69 12.87 -27.94 17.07
CA LYS A 69 13.68 -29.15 16.83
C LYS A 69 15.13 -28.83 16.43
N ARG A 70 15.33 -27.77 15.64
CA ARG A 70 16.69 -27.34 15.26
C ARG A 70 17.50 -26.87 16.44
N VAL A 71 16.90 -26.10 17.36
CA VAL A 71 17.57 -25.66 18.59
C VAL A 71 17.90 -26.85 19.49
N GLU A 72 16.94 -27.75 19.71
CA GLU A 72 17.14 -28.95 20.53
C GLU A 72 18.24 -29.88 19.97
N ASP A 73 18.29 -30.05 18.64
CA ASP A 73 19.33 -30.83 17.98
C ASP A 73 20.70 -30.12 17.97
N GLU A 74 20.73 -28.79 17.87
CA GLU A 74 21.95 -27.97 17.96
C GLU A 74 22.55 -28.06 19.37
N GLU A 75 21.73 -27.91 20.41
CA GLU A 75 22.15 -28.06 21.82
C GLU A 75 22.70 -29.47 22.08
N ARG A 76 21.98 -30.52 21.65
CA ARG A 76 22.44 -31.91 21.81
C ARG A 76 23.73 -32.20 21.05
N ALA A 77 23.91 -31.61 19.87
CA ALA A 77 25.13 -31.76 19.08
C ALA A 77 26.33 -31.10 19.81
N LEU A 78 26.14 -29.89 20.35
CA LEU A 78 27.17 -29.18 21.10
C LEU A 78 27.55 -29.88 22.42
N GLU A 79 26.62 -30.60 23.06
CA GLU A 79 26.88 -31.41 24.26
C GLU A 79 27.63 -32.71 23.98
N THR A 80 27.47 -33.28 22.78
CA THR A 80 28.05 -34.60 22.42
C THR A 80 29.44 -34.49 21.80
N ASP A 81 29.75 -33.39 21.14
CA ASP A 81 31.08 -33.13 20.57
C ASP A 81 32.08 -32.67 21.66
N PRO A 82 33.38 -33.01 21.53
CA PRO A 82 34.42 -32.46 22.40
C PRO A 82 34.42 -30.92 22.40
N PRO A 83 34.76 -30.26 23.53
CA PRO A 83 34.75 -28.79 23.65
C PRO A 83 35.53 -28.06 22.54
N GLU A 84 36.63 -28.66 22.06
CA GLU A 84 37.46 -28.10 20.99
C GLU A 84 36.77 -28.10 19.62
N ILE A 85 35.84 -29.05 19.38
CA ILE A 85 35.06 -29.15 18.15
C ILE A 85 33.77 -28.34 18.28
N SER A 86 33.07 -28.41 19.42
CA SER A 86 31.83 -27.64 19.63
C SER A 86 32.07 -26.13 19.61
N ALA A 87 33.27 -25.65 19.94
CA ALA A 87 33.66 -24.24 19.79
C ALA A 87 33.76 -23.77 18.32
N ARG A 88 33.90 -24.68 17.34
CA ARG A 88 34.12 -24.37 15.91
C ARG A 88 32.84 -24.14 15.13
N TYR A 89 31.66 -24.37 15.72
CA TYR A 89 30.39 -24.18 15.04
C TYR A 89 29.25 -23.77 15.98
N GLY A 90 28.11 -23.41 15.41
CA GLY A 90 26.94 -22.95 16.17
C GLY A 90 26.65 -21.46 15.98
N ARG A 91 25.83 -20.89 16.86
CA ARG A 91 25.44 -19.47 16.81
C ARG A 91 26.40 -18.59 17.59
N LYS A 92 26.81 -17.48 16.96
CA LYS A 92 27.67 -16.47 17.59
C LYS A 92 27.12 -15.07 17.29
N THR A 93 26.11 -14.66 18.05
CA THR A 93 25.36 -13.41 17.85
C THR A 93 25.83 -12.23 18.70
N GLY A 94 26.65 -12.49 19.74
CA GLY A 94 27.07 -11.48 20.74
C GLY A 94 28.41 -10.78 20.45
N ASP A 95 29.30 -11.40 19.68
CA ASP A 95 30.57 -10.79 19.27
C ASP A 95 30.33 -9.97 18.00
N VAL A 96 30.25 -8.64 18.17
CA VAL A 96 30.05 -7.65 17.11
C VAL A 96 31.12 -7.83 16.03
N PHE A 97 30.67 -8.12 14.80
CA PHE A 97 31.41 -8.09 13.52
C PHE A 97 32.93 -8.06 13.67
N VAL A 98 33.56 -9.23 13.81
CA VAL A 98 35.02 -9.33 13.61
C VAL A 98 35.31 -8.73 12.24
N GLU A 99 36.20 -7.72 12.19
CA GLU A 99 36.63 -7.13 10.93
C GLU A 99 37.29 -8.24 10.11
N THR A 100 36.62 -8.65 9.03
CA THR A 100 37.06 -9.72 8.16
C THR A 100 37.26 -9.17 6.76
N LYS A 101 38.20 -9.78 6.02
CA LYS A 101 38.42 -9.44 4.62
C LYS A 101 37.25 -9.96 3.78
N SER A 102 36.90 -9.23 2.73
CA SER A 102 35.98 -9.71 1.70
C SER A 102 36.59 -10.89 0.94
N ILE A 103 35.73 -11.70 0.30
CA ILE A 103 36.21 -12.84 -0.52
C ILE A 103 37.14 -12.36 -1.64
N ALA A 104 36.87 -11.18 -2.21
CA ALA A 104 37.73 -10.60 -3.24
C ALA A 104 39.14 -10.26 -2.70
N GLU A 105 39.23 -9.59 -1.55
CA GLU A 105 40.50 -9.19 -0.94
C GLU A 105 41.37 -10.39 -0.52
N LEU A 106 40.75 -11.51 -0.14
CA LEU A 106 41.46 -12.74 0.19
C LEU A 106 42.22 -13.33 -1.00
N LEU A 107 41.68 -13.14 -2.21
CA LEU A 107 42.22 -13.72 -3.44
C LEU A 107 43.21 -12.79 -4.16
N ASP A 108 43.24 -11.51 -3.81
CA ASP A 108 44.20 -10.53 -4.34
C ASP A 108 45.60 -10.64 -3.69
N GLU A 109 45.76 -11.49 -2.67
CA GLU A 109 47.07 -11.72 -2.05
C GLU A 109 48.02 -12.53 -2.95
N ALA A 110 49.32 -12.22 -2.89
CA ALA A 110 50.34 -13.05 -3.53
C ALA A 110 50.35 -14.45 -2.90
N ASP A 111 50.17 -15.47 -3.75
CA ASP A 111 50.10 -16.90 -3.40
C ASP A 111 49.05 -17.22 -2.32
N PRO A 112 47.76 -17.28 -2.68
CA PRO A 112 46.68 -17.50 -1.72
C PRO A 112 46.51 -18.97 -1.30
N GLU A 113 47.17 -19.92 -1.97
CA GLU A 113 47.04 -21.34 -1.69
C GLU A 113 47.62 -21.72 -0.31
N GLY A 114 46.93 -22.61 0.41
CA GLY A 114 47.38 -23.13 1.71
C GLY A 114 47.28 -22.13 2.86
N LYS A 115 46.85 -20.90 2.62
CA LYS A 115 46.66 -19.88 3.66
C LYS A 115 45.38 -20.13 4.45
N HIS A 116 45.47 -19.87 5.75
CA HIS A 116 44.30 -19.72 6.58
C HIS A 116 43.58 -18.40 6.27
N VAL A 117 42.29 -18.48 6.03
CA VAL A 117 41.42 -17.34 5.72
C VAL A 117 40.28 -17.25 6.71
N SER A 118 39.79 -16.03 6.92
CA SER A 118 38.67 -15.70 7.81
C SER A 118 37.79 -14.66 7.12
N PHE A 119 36.53 -14.98 6.85
CA PHE A 119 35.59 -14.09 6.17
C PHE A 119 34.16 -14.25 6.66
N THR A 120 33.37 -13.20 6.47
CA THR A 120 31.92 -13.23 6.69
C THR A 120 31.19 -13.17 5.36
N ALA A 121 30.33 -14.14 5.09
CA ALA A 121 29.59 -14.22 3.82
C ALA A 121 28.16 -14.73 4.03
N ARG A 122 27.32 -14.56 3.01
CA ARG A 122 25.99 -15.18 3.00
C ARG A 122 26.11 -16.65 2.64
N LEU A 123 25.37 -17.47 3.35
CA LEU A 123 25.13 -18.86 3.00
C LEU A 123 24.23 -18.91 1.76
N HIS A 124 24.80 -19.01 0.57
CA HIS A 124 24.03 -18.89 -0.66
C HIS A 124 23.29 -20.17 -1.02
N HIS A 125 23.97 -21.31 -0.89
CA HIS A 125 23.41 -22.63 -1.15
C HIS A 125 24.18 -23.70 -0.36
N VAL A 126 23.51 -24.77 0.07
CA VAL A 126 24.14 -25.93 0.72
C VAL A 126 23.75 -27.19 -0.03
N ARG A 127 24.75 -27.99 -0.42
CA ARG A 127 24.58 -29.28 -1.09
C ARG A 127 25.15 -30.39 -0.19
N SER A 128 24.24 -31.10 0.48
CA SER A 128 24.53 -32.31 1.23
C SER A 128 24.91 -33.47 0.31
N LEU A 129 26.01 -34.17 0.61
CA LEU A 129 26.37 -35.41 -0.08
C LEU A 129 26.31 -36.64 0.86
N SER A 130 26.70 -36.48 2.12
CA SER A 130 26.62 -37.51 3.15
C SER A 130 26.68 -36.88 4.55
N SER A 131 26.49 -37.67 5.62
CA SER A 131 26.69 -37.18 7.00
C SER A 131 28.12 -36.70 7.31
N LYS A 132 29.07 -36.92 6.40
CA LYS A 132 30.49 -36.59 6.52
C LYS A 132 30.97 -35.54 5.51
N LEU A 133 30.12 -35.09 4.59
CA LEU A 133 30.54 -34.16 3.53
C LEU A 133 29.38 -33.30 3.05
N ALA A 134 29.58 -31.98 3.10
CA ALA A 134 28.71 -30.97 2.51
C ALA A 134 29.53 -29.95 1.70
N PHE A 135 28.99 -29.55 0.55
CA PHE A 135 29.49 -28.41 -0.21
C PHE A 135 28.62 -27.20 0.07
N ILE A 136 29.27 -26.07 0.35
CA ILE A 136 28.59 -24.83 0.71
C ILE A 136 29.02 -23.75 -0.28
N ILE A 137 28.08 -23.01 -0.84
CA ILE A 137 28.39 -21.84 -1.65
C ILE A 137 28.24 -20.62 -0.76
N PHE A 138 29.35 -19.92 -0.53
CA PHE A 138 29.37 -18.63 0.13
C PHE A 138 29.22 -17.52 -0.90
N ARG A 139 28.45 -16.48 -0.58
CA ARG A 139 28.30 -15.30 -1.41
C ARG A 139 28.67 -14.03 -0.65
N ASP A 140 29.56 -13.27 -1.23
CA ASP A 140 29.92 -11.92 -0.80
C ASP A 140 29.78 -10.97 -1.99
N ARG A 141 28.69 -10.19 -1.99
CA ARG A 141 28.34 -9.26 -3.08
C ARG A 141 28.28 -9.97 -4.45
N THR A 142 29.24 -9.72 -5.35
CA THR A 142 29.37 -10.32 -6.68
C THR A 142 30.10 -11.66 -6.64
N GLU A 143 30.82 -11.96 -5.56
CA GLU A 143 31.65 -13.16 -5.47
C GLU A 143 30.90 -14.33 -4.87
N THR A 144 31.11 -15.50 -5.47
CA THR A 144 30.75 -16.79 -4.91
C THR A 144 31.97 -17.70 -4.83
N LEU A 145 32.13 -18.36 -3.68
CA LEU A 145 33.23 -19.27 -3.36
C LEU A 145 32.67 -20.58 -2.82
N GLN A 146 33.19 -21.71 -3.30
CA GLN A 146 32.85 -23.01 -2.73
C GLN A 146 33.62 -23.25 -1.43
N GLY A 147 32.91 -23.72 -0.42
CA GLY A 147 33.44 -24.29 0.80
C GLY A 147 33.21 -25.79 0.84
N VAL A 148 34.20 -26.51 1.34
CA VAL A 148 34.18 -27.95 1.56
C VAL A 148 34.16 -28.20 3.06
N LEU A 149 33.04 -28.71 3.57
CA LEU A 149 32.92 -29.13 4.96
C LEU A 149 32.95 -30.65 5.01
N ALA A 150 34.12 -31.21 5.32
CA ALA A 150 34.37 -32.65 5.36
C ALA A 150 34.76 -33.09 6.77
N TYR A 151 34.26 -34.25 7.21
CA TYR A 151 34.66 -34.87 8.47
C TYR A 151 36.17 -35.04 8.52
N LYS A 152 36.78 -34.54 9.60
CA LYS A 152 38.21 -34.61 9.88
C LYS A 152 38.38 -34.85 11.36
N GLU A 153 38.94 -35.99 11.73
CA GLU A 153 39.14 -36.38 13.13
C GLU A 153 39.85 -35.26 13.91
N GLY A 154 39.27 -34.87 15.05
CA GLY A 154 39.78 -33.80 15.91
C GLY A 154 39.52 -32.36 15.43
N VAL A 155 38.91 -32.14 14.26
CA VAL A 155 38.64 -30.80 13.71
C VAL A 155 37.17 -30.60 13.33
N VAL A 156 36.60 -31.52 12.55
CA VAL A 156 35.21 -31.46 12.04
C VAL A 156 34.49 -32.77 12.33
N SER A 157 33.42 -32.72 13.11
CA SER A 157 32.56 -33.87 13.44
C SER A 157 31.42 -34.07 12.42
N GLU A 158 30.74 -35.22 12.46
CA GLU A 158 29.49 -35.43 11.72
C GLU A 158 28.37 -34.48 12.20
N ASN A 159 28.39 -34.10 13.47
CA ASN A 159 27.44 -33.17 14.06
C ASN A 159 27.62 -31.76 13.48
N PHE A 160 28.86 -31.30 13.29
CA PHE A 160 29.16 -30.05 12.62
C PHE A 160 28.65 -30.05 11.17
N VAL A 161 28.93 -31.12 10.40
CA VAL A 161 28.40 -31.26 9.03
C VAL A 161 26.87 -31.17 9.03
N ARG A 162 26.18 -31.96 9.86
CA ARG A 162 24.71 -31.97 9.95
C ARG A 162 24.13 -30.63 10.40
N TRP A 163 24.83 -29.89 11.26
CA TRP A 163 24.42 -28.54 11.66
C TRP A 163 24.42 -27.60 10.46
N ALA A 164 25.50 -27.59 9.67
CA ALA A 164 25.64 -26.75 8.49
C ALA A 164 24.55 -27.06 7.43
N GLU A 165 24.22 -28.34 7.22
CA GLU A 165 23.17 -28.79 6.30
C GLU A 165 21.78 -28.26 6.63
N ARG A 166 21.52 -27.97 7.90
CA ARG A 166 20.23 -27.49 8.38
C ARG A 166 20.13 -25.98 8.40
N LEU A 167 21.21 -25.24 8.14
CA LEU A 167 21.20 -23.79 8.12
C LEU A 167 20.26 -23.26 7.04
N THR A 168 19.55 -22.17 7.36
CA THR A 168 18.68 -21.51 6.40
C THR A 168 19.57 -20.66 5.48
N THR A 169 19.38 -20.79 4.17
CA THR A 169 20.09 -19.96 3.18
C THR A 169 19.84 -18.47 3.44
N GLU A 170 20.75 -17.65 2.93
CA GLU A 170 20.83 -16.20 3.12
C GLU A 170 21.20 -15.72 4.53
N GLY A 171 21.35 -16.62 5.51
CA GLY A 171 22.02 -16.32 6.78
C GLY A 171 23.46 -15.85 6.57
N LEU A 172 23.96 -14.97 7.44
CA LEU A 172 25.36 -14.58 7.43
C LEU A 172 26.14 -15.52 8.34
N VAL A 173 27.20 -16.09 7.79
CA VAL A 173 28.12 -16.98 8.49
C VAL A 173 29.52 -16.38 8.49
N HIS A 174 30.19 -16.49 9.63
CA HIS A 174 31.63 -16.30 9.73
C HIS A 174 32.29 -17.65 9.49
N VAL A 175 33.30 -17.68 8.62
CA VAL A 175 33.96 -18.91 8.15
C VAL A 175 35.45 -18.75 8.32
N GLU A 176 36.10 -19.77 8.89
CA GLU A 176 37.54 -19.92 8.89
C GLU A 176 37.94 -21.26 8.30
N GLY A 177 39.03 -21.26 7.53
CA GLY A 177 39.48 -22.45 6.84
C GLY A 177 40.74 -22.21 6.03
N VAL A 178 41.09 -23.17 5.19
CA VAL A 178 42.30 -23.14 4.34
C VAL A 178 41.90 -23.04 2.88
N LEU A 179 42.46 -22.08 2.14
CA LEU A 179 42.28 -21.98 0.69
C LEU A 179 43.05 -23.10 -0.03
N GLN A 180 42.41 -23.76 -0.98
CA GLN A 180 43.04 -24.80 -1.80
C GLN A 180 42.48 -24.80 -3.23
N HIS A 181 43.19 -25.44 -4.15
CA HIS A 181 42.66 -25.73 -5.48
C HIS A 181 41.64 -26.88 -5.44
N PRO A 182 40.47 -26.73 -6.08
CA PRO A 182 39.52 -27.82 -6.20
C PRO A 182 40.05 -28.87 -7.20
N PRO A 183 39.64 -30.15 -7.08
CA PRO A 183 40.05 -31.19 -8.03
C PRO A 183 39.64 -30.90 -9.49
N GLU A 184 38.51 -30.22 -9.66
CA GLU A 184 38.01 -29.71 -10.93
C GLU A 184 37.48 -28.28 -10.73
N GLU A 185 37.50 -27.45 -11.77
CA GLU A 185 36.98 -26.08 -11.68
C GLU A 185 35.51 -26.03 -11.25
N VAL A 186 35.22 -25.19 -10.25
CA VAL A 186 33.87 -25.01 -9.71
C VAL A 186 33.07 -24.08 -10.62
N LYS A 187 32.49 -24.63 -11.69
CA LYS A 187 31.74 -23.87 -12.70
C LYS A 187 30.53 -23.10 -12.14
N GLY A 188 30.00 -23.51 -10.99
CA GLY A 188 28.84 -22.87 -10.33
C GLY A 188 29.17 -21.61 -9.52
N CYS A 189 30.46 -21.26 -9.39
CA CYS A 189 30.93 -20.11 -8.63
C CYS A 189 31.64 -19.10 -9.54
N THR A 190 31.68 -17.82 -9.13
CA THR A 190 32.50 -16.80 -9.81
C THR A 190 33.99 -17.10 -9.61
N ILE A 191 34.36 -17.57 -8.42
CA ILE A 191 35.68 -18.10 -8.12
C ILE A 191 35.69 -19.59 -8.44
N LYS A 192 36.35 -19.95 -9.55
CA LYS A 192 36.35 -21.32 -10.09
C LYS A 192 37.57 -22.15 -9.69
N HIS A 193 38.69 -21.47 -9.43
CA HIS A 193 39.99 -22.10 -9.24
C HIS A 193 40.36 -22.29 -7.77
N PHE A 194 39.55 -21.79 -6.83
CA PHE A 194 39.79 -21.95 -5.40
C PHE A 194 38.52 -22.41 -4.69
N GLU A 195 38.73 -23.17 -3.63
CA GLU A 195 37.72 -23.52 -2.63
C GLU A 195 38.32 -23.37 -1.23
N VAL A 196 37.46 -23.25 -0.21
CA VAL A 196 37.90 -23.21 1.19
C VAL A 196 37.60 -24.54 1.87
N LEU A 197 38.62 -25.19 2.42
CA LEU A 197 38.45 -26.31 3.35
C LEU A 197 38.06 -25.75 4.72
N ILE A 198 36.81 -25.94 5.12
CA ILE A 198 36.23 -25.29 6.30
C ILE A 198 36.72 -25.98 7.59
N GLU A 199 37.23 -25.18 8.52
CA GLU A 199 37.67 -25.64 9.85
C GLU A 199 36.85 -25.05 11.00
N SER A 200 36.15 -23.93 10.75
CA SER A 200 35.26 -23.26 11.69
C SER A 200 34.19 -22.50 10.92
N MET A 201 32.95 -22.52 11.40
CA MET A 201 31.85 -21.78 10.80
C MET A 201 30.77 -21.44 11.83
N HIS A 202 30.47 -20.16 12.01
CA HIS A 202 29.47 -19.70 12.97
C HIS A 202 28.35 -18.91 12.29
N LEU A 203 27.10 -19.15 12.69
CA LEU A 203 25.96 -18.35 12.24
C LEU A 203 25.93 -17.04 13.03
N VAL A 204 26.19 -15.93 12.34
CA VAL A 204 26.26 -14.57 12.91
C VAL A 204 24.90 -13.90 12.84
N VAL A 205 24.26 -13.94 11.66
CA VAL A 205 22.91 -13.39 11.45
C VAL A 205 21.99 -14.48 10.92
N PRO A 206 21.08 -15.01 11.74
CA PRO A 206 20.12 -16.01 11.30
C PRO A 206 19.06 -15.40 10.39
N VAL A 207 18.54 -16.20 9.47
CA VAL A 207 17.30 -15.93 8.75
C VAL A 207 16.18 -16.73 9.43
N GLU A 208 15.31 -16.03 10.15
CA GLU A 208 14.24 -16.64 10.95
C GLU A 208 13.08 -17.14 10.08
N GLU A 209 12.77 -16.39 9.01
CA GLU A 209 11.71 -16.73 8.06
C GLU A 209 12.28 -17.20 6.72
N HIS A 210 11.79 -18.32 6.21
CA HIS A 210 12.13 -18.74 4.85
C HIS A 210 11.72 -17.68 3.85
N MET A 211 12.69 -17.23 3.05
CA MET A 211 12.45 -16.30 1.96
C MET A 211 11.41 -16.89 1.00
N PRO A 212 10.50 -16.07 0.44
CA PRO A 212 9.46 -16.52 -0.48
C PRO A 212 10.01 -17.12 -1.78
N VAL A 213 11.27 -16.82 -2.08
CA VAL A 213 12.03 -17.30 -3.23
C VAL A 213 13.46 -17.58 -2.80
N ASP A 214 14.08 -18.55 -3.44
CA ASP A 214 15.50 -18.86 -3.22
C ASP A 214 16.38 -17.94 -4.08
N VAL A 215 17.32 -17.25 -3.43
CA VAL A 215 18.22 -16.29 -4.09
C VAL A 215 19.19 -16.99 -5.03
N PHE A 216 19.57 -18.24 -4.74
CA PHE A 216 20.46 -19.01 -5.61
C PHE A 216 19.82 -19.29 -6.97
N THR A 217 18.52 -19.60 -7.01
CA THR A 217 17.82 -19.99 -8.25
C THR A 217 17.05 -18.87 -8.95
N ILE A 218 16.80 -17.72 -8.31
CA ILE A 218 15.93 -16.67 -8.86
C ILE A 218 16.43 -16.04 -10.17
N ASP A 219 17.73 -16.08 -10.44
CA ASP A 219 18.32 -15.57 -11.68
C ASP A 219 18.85 -16.65 -12.62
N HIS A 220 18.65 -17.93 -12.28
CA HIS A 220 19.08 -19.05 -13.11
C HIS A 220 18.34 -19.10 -14.44
N VAL A 221 19.07 -19.53 -15.46
CA VAL A 221 18.58 -19.81 -16.80
C VAL A 221 18.79 -21.27 -17.14
N GLN A 222 17.90 -21.83 -17.95
CA GLN A 222 17.96 -23.19 -18.45
C GLN A 222 17.81 -23.16 -19.97
N GLU A 223 18.57 -24.01 -20.67
CA GLU A 223 18.41 -24.16 -22.12
C GLU A 223 17.15 -24.96 -22.41
N ASP A 224 16.27 -24.39 -23.22
CA ASP A 224 15.09 -25.05 -23.74
C ASP A 224 15.50 -26.12 -24.77
N ALA A 225 14.98 -27.34 -24.61
CA ALA A 225 15.42 -28.50 -25.37
C ALA A 225 15.01 -28.46 -26.85
N GLU A 226 13.97 -27.69 -27.22
CA GLU A 226 13.47 -27.62 -28.58
C GLU A 226 14.04 -26.41 -29.34
N THR A 227 14.15 -25.27 -28.66
CA THR A 227 14.55 -24.00 -29.27
C THR A 227 16.03 -23.68 -29.07
N HIS A 228 16.73 -24.41 -28.20
CA HIS A 228 18.11 -24.14 -27.78
C HIS A 228 18.30 -22.73 -27.19
N LYS A 229 17.20 -22.09 -26.74
CA LYS A 229 17.22 -20.76 -26.13
C LYS A 229 17.32 -20.89 -24.62
N LEU A 230 18.10 -20.00 -24.02
CA LEU A 230 18.19 -19.89 -22.56
C LEU A 230 16.96 -19.16 -22.02
N GLU A 231 16.15 -19.84 -21.22
CA GLU A 231 14.97 -19.30 -20.55
C GLU A 231 15.21 -19.14 -19.04
N SER A 232 14.71 -18.04 -18.48
CA SER A 232 14.80 -17.79 -17.03
C SER A 232 13.83 -18.69 -16.26
N LEU A 233 14.33 -19.37 -15.21
CA LEU A 233 13.50 -20.19 -14.32
C LEU A 233 12.47 -19.35 -13.54
N ALA A 234 12.83 -18.12 -13.17
CA ALA A 234 11.92 -17.18 -12.53
C ALA A 234 11.42 -16.14 -13.54
N THR A 235 10.11 -15.92 -13.59
CA THR A 235 9.54 -14.86 -14.42
C THR A 235 9.96 -13.47 -13.93
N THR A 236 9.93 -12.47 -14.82
CA THR A 236 10.16 -11.06 -14.46
C THR A 236 9.30 -10.62 -13.28
N ARG A 237 8.03 -11.06 -13.23
CA ARG A 237 7.12 -10.75 -12.11
C ARG A 237 7.67 -11.26 -10.78
N VAL A 238 8.19 -12.48 -10.72
CA VAL A 238 8.77 -13.05 -9.49
C VAL A 238 9.98 -12.24 -9.04
N ARG A 239 10.87 -11.86 -9.96
CA ARG A 239 12.06 -11.03 -9.68
C ARG A 239 11.69 -9.61 -9.21
N VAL A 240 10.65 -9.01 -9.80
CA VAL A 240 10.16 -7.67 -9.43
C VAL A 240 9.43 -7.67 -8.09
N THR A 241 8.56 -8.65 -7.82
CA THR A 241 7.84 -8.75 -6.53
C THR A 241 8.81 -9.09 -5.40
N ASN A 242 9.85 -9.90 -5.65
CA ASN A 242 10.87 -10.26 -4.68
C ASN A 242 12.17 -9.47 -4.91
N ARG A 243 12.05 -8.15 -5.09
CA ARG A 243 13.14 -7.34 -5.62
C ARG A 243 14.43 -7.43 -4.82
N ILE A 244 14.35 -7.46 -3.49
CA ILE A 244 15.53 -7.58 -2.62
C ILE A 244 16.26 -8.91 -2.86
N ALA A 245 15.54 -10.01 -3.09
CA ALA A 245 16.15 -11.31 -3.40
C ALA A 245 16.91 -11.24 -4.74
N PHE A 246 16.31 -10.63 -5.78
CA PHE A 246 16.99 -10.44 -7.06
C PHE A 246 18.21 -9.52 -6.95
N LEU A 247 18.09 -8.38 -6.26
CA LEU A 247 19.20 -7.44 -6.06
C LEU A 247 20.38 -8.03 -5.29
N ARG A 248 20.15 -9.14 -4.58
CA ARG A 248 21.20 -9.88 -3.90
C ARG A 248 21.98 -10.80 -4.83
N THR A 249 21.47 -11.22 -5.98
CA THR A 249 22.24 -12.12 -6.85
C THR A 249 23.48 -11.42 -7.42
N PRO A 250 24.54 -12.16 -7.79
CA PRO A 250 25.71 -11.58 -8.44
C PRO A 250 25.36 -10.77 -9.70
N ALA A 251 24.41 -11.25 -10.52
CA ALA A 251 23.96 -10.52 -11.71
C ALA A 251 23.22 -9.23 -11.34
N GLY A 252 22.30 -9.26 -10.37
CA GLY A 252 21.61 -8.06 -9.88
C GLY A 252 22.60 -7.02 -9.32
N GLN A 253 23.56 -7.47 -8.51
CA GLN A 253 24.65 -6.65 -7.98
C GLN A 253 25.51 -6.01 -9.08
N SER A 254 25.80 -6.76 -10.14
CA SER A 254 26.62 -6.30 -11.28
C SER A 254 25.90 -5.25 -12.13
N ILE A 255 24.60 -5.44 -12.41
CA ILE A 255 23.77 -4.47 -13.17
C ILE A 255 23.81 -3.09 -12.50
N PHE A 256 23.66 -3.03 -11.16
CA PHE A 256 23.62 -1.74 -10.46
C PHE A 256 24.99 -1.12 -10.17
N ARG A 257 26.08 -1.90 -10.25
CA ARG A 257 27.45 -1.32 -10.32
C ARG A 257 27.68 -0.65 -11.67
N ILE A 258 27.28 -1.29 -12.77
CA ILE A 258 27.32 -0.70 -14.11
C ILE A 258 26.45 0.56 -14.18
N ASN A 259 25.23 0.52 -13.59
CA ASN A 259 24.36 1.70 -13.46
C ASN A 259 25.12 2.88 -12.82
N ALA A 260 25.74 2.66 -11.64
CA ALA A 260 26.51 3.69 -10.96
C ALA A 260 27.72 4.16 -11.79
N GLY A 261 28.39 3.24 -12.50
CA GLY A 261 29.48 3.52 -13.42
C GLY A 261 29.05 4.46 -14.56
N ILE A 262 27.90 4.22 -15.18
CA ILE A 262 27.35 5.07 -16.24
C ILE A 262 27.13 6.49 -15.71
N CYS A 263 26.47 6.65 -14.56
CA CYS A 263 26.24 7.97 -13.95
C CYS A 263 27.56 8.69 -13.65
N SER A 264 28.57 7.98 -13.13
CA SER A 264 29.88 8.56 -12.87
C SER A 264 30.57 9.04 -14.13
N ILE A 265 30.55 8.23 -15.20
CA ILE A 265 31.17 8.59 -16.48
C ILE A 265 30.43 9.77 -17.11
N PHE A 266 29.10 9.75 -17.08
CA PHE A 266 28.27 10.83 -17.59
C PHE A 266 28.65 12.18 -16.96
N ARG A 267 28.69 12.24 -15.62
CA ARG A 267 29.11 13.44 -14.89
C ARG A 267 30.52 13.87 -15.28
N SER A 268 31.50 12.97 -15.16
CA SER A 268 32.91 13.31 -15.42
C SER A 268 33.17 13.80 -16.85
N VAL A 269 32.51 13.21 -17.85
CA VAL A 269 32.65 13.66 -19.25
C VAL A 269 32.09 15.06 -19.43
N LEU A 270 30.88 15.34 -18.93
CA LEU A 270 30.24 16.65 -19.09
C LEU A 270 30.95 17.75 -18.30
N GLU A 271 31.38 17.47 -17.06
CA GLU A 271 32.20 18.38 -16.27
C GLU A 271 33.51 18.74 -17.00
N SER A 272 34.17 17.76 -17.63
CA SER A 272 35.39 18.02 -18.43
C SER A 272 35.14 18.90 -19.67
N LYS A 273 33.88 19.01 -20.11
CA LYS A 273 33.43 19.89 -21.20
C LYS A 273 32.83 21.20 -20.68
N GLY A 274 32.99 21.50 -19.38
CA GLY A 274 32.55 22.75 -18.76
C GLY A 274 31.04 22.82 -18.51
N PHE A 275 30.34 21.69 -18.47
CA PHE A 275 28.95 21.67 -18.02
C PHE A 275 28.89 21.75 -16.49
N ILE A 276 27.80 22.31 -15.98
CA ILE A 276 27.48 22.32 -14.55
C ILE A 276 26.28 21.44 -14.25
N GLU A 277 26.30 20.75 -13.11
CA GLU A 277 25.14 20.01 -12.63
C GLU A 277 24.10 20.97 -12.06
N ILE A 278 22.83 20.78 -12.43
CA ILE A 278 21.68 21.53 -11.89
C ILE A 278 20.68 20.57 -11.23
N HIS A 279 19.88 21.10 -10.31
CA HIS A 279 18.79 20.35 -9.65
C HIS A 279 17.48 21.11 -9.82
N THR A 280 16.54 20.52 -10.55
CA THR A 280 15.30 21.20 -10.92
C THR A 280 14.10 20.66 -10.12
N PRO A 281 13.10 21.50 -9.79
CA PRO A 281 11.93 21.06 -9.06
C PRO A 281 11.14 20.05 -9.88
N LYS A 282 10.71 18.95 -9.23
CA LYS A 282 9.88 17.91 -9.85
C LYS A 282 8.38 18.13 -9.65
N LEU A 283 8.01 19.17 -8.89
CA LEU A 283 6.64 19.64 -8.74
C LEU A 283 6.45 20.89 -9.59
N GLN A 284 5.43 20.88 -10.44
CA GLN A 284 5.11 21.96 -11.36
C GLN A 284 3.67 22.46 -11.16
N PRO A 285 3.40 23.75 -11.39
CA PRO A 285 2.09 24.35 -11.19
C PRO A 285 1.06 23.95 -12.26
N ALA A 286 1.52 23.49 -13.43
CA ALA A 286 0.69 23.11 -14.57
C ALA A 286 1.27 21.89 -15.29
N ALA A 287 0.45 21.26 -16.14
CA ALA A 287 0.91 20.26 -17.09
C ALA A 287 1.72 20.95 -18.20
N THR A 288 2.97 20.54 -18.39
CA THR A 288 3.96 21.32 -19.15
C THR A 288 4.25 20.79 -20.56
N GLU A 289 3.88 19.55 -20.89
CA GLU A 289 4.02 18.99 -22.24
C GLU A 289 2.63 18.64 -22.81
N SER A 290 2.36 19.04 -24.05
CA SER A 290 1.07 18.78 -24.72
C SER A 290 0.87 17.29 -24.97
N GLY A 291 -0.28 16.75 -24.55
CA GLY A 291 -0.81 15.47 -25.04
C GLY A 291 -0.52 14.24 -24.18
N ALA A 292 0.39 14.30 -23.20
CA ALA A 292 0.69 13.17 -22.32
C ALA A 292 -0.05 13.29 -20.97
N GLU A 293 -0.52 12.16 -20.43
CA GLU A 293 -1.06 12.14 -19.08
C GLU A 293 0.04 12.52 -18.06
N VAL A 294 -0.31 13.40 -17.11
CA VAL A 294 0.58 13.88 -16.05
C VAL A 294 0.08 13.41 -14.69
N PHE A 295 0.99 13.04 -13.79
CA PHE A 295 0.62 12.71 -12.41
C PHE A 295 0.22 13.97 -11.64
N LYS A 296 -1.01 13.95 -11.11
CA LYS A 296 -1.54 14.99 -10.23
C LYS A 296 -1.23 14.65 -8.79
N VAL A 297 -0.78 15.63 -8.02
CA VAL A 297 -0.54 15.51 -6.58
C VAL A 297 -1.27 16.60 -5.81
N ASN A 298 -1.75 16.26 -4.62
CA ASN A 298 -2.31 17.25 -3.69
C ASN A 298 -1.16 18.00 -3.01
N TYR A 299 -1.08 19.29 -3.26
CA TYR A 299 -0.09 20.20 -2.72
C TYR A 299 -0.75 21.23 -1.80
N PHE A 300 -0.92 20.86 -0.52
CA PHE A 300 -1.54 21.69 0.51
C PHE A 300 -2.97 22.18 0.14
N GLY A 301 -3.79 21.30 -0.41
CA GLY A 301 -5.16 21.61 -0.85
C GLY A 301 -5.24 22.26 -2.24
N ARG A 302 -4.09 22.44 -2.91
CA ARG A 302 -4.00 22.87 -4.31
C ARG A 302 -3.51 21.71 -5.17
N THR A 303 -3.72 21.76 -6.47
CA THR A 303 -3.17 20.75 -7.39
C THR A 303 -1.78 21.16 -7.83
N ALA A 304 -0.83 20.23 -7.75
CA ALA A 304 0.44 20.31 -8.46
C ALA A 304 0.62 19.07 -9.34
N PHE A 305 1.63 19.08 -10.19
CA PHE A 305 1.92 18.01 -11.14
C PHE A 305 3.36 17.55 -11.02
N LEU A 306 3.63 16.28 -11.31
CA LEU A 306 5.01 15.80 -11.43
C LEU A 306 5.57 16.13 -12.82
N ALA A 307 6.81 16.61 -12.85
CA ALA A 307 7.50 17.01 -14.08
C ALA A 307 7.80 15.79 -14.97
N GLN A 308 7.39 15.84 -16.24
CA GLN A 308 7.64 14.76 -17.20
C GLN A 308 9.05 14.72 -17.76
N SER A 309 9.80 15.80 -17.54
CA SER A 309 11.21 15.96 -17.85
C SER A 309 11.70 17.27 -17.20
N PRO A 310 13.01 17.49 -17.03
CA PRO A 310 13.54 18.79 -16.64
C PRO A 310 13.60 19.79 -17.81
N GLN A 311 12.95 19.52 -18.96
CA GLN A 311 13.15 20.23 -20.22
C GLN A 311 12.95 21.76 -20.14
N LEU A 312 11.92 22.22 -19.43
CA LEU A 312 11.68 23.66 -19.28
C LEU A 312 12.78 24.33 -18.44
N ALA A 313 13.15 23.71 -17.32
CA ALA A 313 14.11 24.27 -16.38
C ALA A 313 15.55 24.27 -16.93
N LYS A 314 15.95 23.25 -17.70
CA LYS A 314 17.28 23.23 -18.32
C LYS A 314 17.41 24.30 -19.41
N GLN A 315 16.36 24.62 -20.17
CA GLN A 315 16.36 25.75 -21.11
C GLN A 315 16.40 27.11 -20.40
N LEU A 316 15.62 27.27 -19.34
CA LEU A 316 15.68 28.49 -18.51
C LEU A 316 17.06 28.70 -17.87
N SER A 317 17.78 27.62 -17.60
CA SER A 317 19.17 27.72 -17.13
C SER A 317 20.09 28.29 -18.20
N ILE A 318 19.87 28.00 -19.49
CA ILE A 318 20.60 28.65 -20.58
C ILE A 318 20.26 30.14 -20.66
N SER A 319 18.99 30.50 -20.49
CA SER A 319 18.55 31.91 -20.41
C SER A 319 19.17 32.64 -19.22
N ALA A 320 19.46 31.94 -18.13
CA ALA A 320 20.15 32.44 -16.94
C ALA A 320 21.68 32.41 -17.04
N ASP A 321 22.24 32.44 -18.25
CA ASP A 321 23.68 32.52 -18.55
C ASP A 321 24.55 31.32 -18.09
N PHE A 322 23.95 30.19 -17.70
CA PHE A 322 24.76 29.02 -17.29
C PHE A 322 25.52 28.35 -18.44
N GLY A 323 25.14 28.63 -19.69
CA GLY A 323 25.84 28.19 -20.90
C GLY A 323 25.74 26.70 -21.23
N ARG A 324 26.07 25.81 -20.29
CA ARG A 324 26.07 24.34 -20.44
C ARG A 324 25.65 23.69 -19.13
N VAL A 325 24.54 22.96 -19.14
CA VAL A 325 23.97 22.34 -17.92
C VAL A 325 23.64 20.87 -18.13
N PHE A 326 23.71 20.09 -17.06
CA PHE A 326 23.19 18.72 -17.03
C PHE A 326 22.45 18.43 -15.72
N GLU A 327 21.60 17.41 -15.75
CA GLU A 327 20.90 16.91 -14.57
C GLU A 327 20.81 15.38 -14.61
N ILE A 328 21.02 14.73 -13.47
CA ILE A 328 20.63 13.33 -13.25
C ILE A 328 19.50 13.33 -12.22
N GLY A 329 18.27 12.96 -12.63
CA GLY A 329 17.11 13.07 -11.74
C GLY A 329 15.91 12.23 -12.17
N PRO A 330 14.89 12.10 -11.30
CA PRO A 330 13.70 11.33 -11.61
C PRO A 330 12.85 12.03 -12.66
N VAL A 331 12.25 11.21 -13.52
CA VAL A 331 11.38 11.60 -14.63
C VAL A 331 10.10 10.77 -14.58
N PHE A 332 8.95 11.41 -14.81
CA PHE A 332 7.63 10.79 -14.63
C PHE A 332 6.80 10.76 -15.92
N ARG A 333 6.30 9.59 -16.33
CA ARG A 333 5.38 9.44 -17.46
C ARG A 333 4.11 8.78 -16.96
N ALA A 334 2.96 9.46 -17.06
CA ALA A 334 1.70 8.93 -16.53
C ALA A 334 0.89 8.14 -17.57
N GLU A 335 1.49 7.80 -18.72
CA GLU A 335 0.86 6.95 -19.72
C GLU A 335 0.61 5.54 -19.18
N ASP A 336 -0.58 4.98 -19.41
CA ASP A 336 -0.93 3.59 -19.06
C ASP A 336 -0.28 2.56 -20.02
N SER A 337 1.04 2.63 -20.15
CA SER A 337 1.85 1.79 -21.03
C SER A 337 2.62 0.77 -20.22
N ASN A 338 2.04 -0.42 -20.01
CA ASN A 338 2.67 -1.49 -19.26
C ASN A 338 3.37 -2.52 -20.17
N THR A 339 4.41 -2.10 -20.88
CA THR A 339 5.23 -2.96 -21.76
C THR A 339 6.51 -3.44 -21.07
N HIS A 340 7.35 -4.23 -21.74
CA HIS A 340 8.69 -4.61 -21.25
C HIS A 340 9.73 -3.47 -21.39
N ARG A 341 9.33 -2.31 -21.91
CA ARG A 341 10.22 -1.22 -22.35
C ARG A 341 9.97 0.11 -21.65
N HIS A 342 8.84 0.27 -20.97
CA HIS A 342 8.41 1.53 -20.37
C HIS A 342 8.28 1.39 -18.85
N LEU A 343 8.54 2.51 -18.17
CA LEU A 343 8.34 2.72 -16.73
C LEU A 343 7.57 4.03 -16.55
N THR A 344 6.83 4.15 -15.47
CA THR A 344 6.11 5.39 -15.12
C THR A 344 6.98 6.37 -14.34
N GLU A 345 8.02 5.87 -13.69
CA GLU A 345 9.09 6.64 -13.04
C GLU A 345 10.44 5.99 -13.40
N TYR A 346 11.37 6.79 -13.91
CA TYR A 346 12.73 6.37 -14.28
C TYR A 346 13.73 7.51 -14.07
N THR A 347 15.02 7.23 -14.25
CA THR A 347 16.09 8.22 -14.09
C THR A 347 16.48 8.81 -15.43
N GLY A 348 16.26 10.11 -15.60
CA GLY A 348 16.74 10.90 -16.73
C GLY A 348 18.16 11.40 -16.49
N MET A 349 18.98 11.31 -17.53
CA MET A 349 20.26 12.02 -17.66
C MET A 349 20.09 13.06 -18.77
N ASP A 350 19.89 14.30 -18.37
CA ASP A 350 19.54 15.40 -19.26
C ASP A 350 20.71 16.35 -19.42
N LEU A 351 20.85 16.94 -20.62
CA LEU A 351 21.78 18.04 -20.86
C LEU A 351 21.17 19.08 -21.80
N GLU A 352 21.62 20.33 -21.67
CA GLU A 352 21.28 21.44 -22.55
C GLU A 352 22.48 22.38 -22.65
N MET A 353 22.73 22.95 -23.81
CA MET A 353 23.84 23.88 -24.03
C MET A 353 23.53 24.93 -25.08
N ALA A 354 24.09 26.12 -24.90
CA ALA A 354 24.16 27.13 -25.95
C ALA A 354 25.00 26.59 -27.13
N ILE A 355 24.53 26.88 -28.35
CA ILE A 355 25.18 26.54 -29.62
C ILE A 355 25.53 27.82 -30.37
N ASN A 356 26.54 27.76 -31.24
CA ASN A 356 26.98 28.93 -31.98
C ASN A 356 26.36 29.00 -33.38
N HIS A 357 26.28 27.86 -34.07
CA HIS A 357 25.84 27.79 -35.45
C HIS A 357 24.80 26.69 -35.66
N ASP A 358 25.05 25.49 -35.13
CA ASP A 358 24.27 24.30 -35.48
C ASP A 358 24.12 23.32 -34.30
N TYR A 359 22.99 22.62 -34.22
CA TYR A 359 22.72 21.61 -33.19
C TYR A 359 23.63 20.38 -33.28
N HIS A 360 24.31 20.18 -34.41
CA HIS A 360 25.37 19.19 -34.55
C HIS A 360 26.53 19.42 -33.56
N GLU A 361 26.71 20.65 -33.04
CA GLU A 361 27.64 20.94 -31.94
C GLU A 361 27.26 20.17 -30.67
N ALA A 362 25.96 20.13 -30.33
CA ALA A 362 25.45 19.36 -29.21
C ALA A 362 25.46 17.86 -29.53
N LEU A 363 25.08 17.46 -30.75
CA LEU A 363 25.11 16.07 -31.20
C LEU A 363 26.51 15.45 -31.07
N ALA A 364 27.56 16.18 -31.46
CA ALA A 364 28.94 15.70 -31.36
C ALA A 364 29.38 15.46 -29.90
N ILE A 365 28.92 16.31 -28.97
CA ILE A 365 29.17 16.11 -27.53
C ILE A 365 28.42 14.89 -27.01
N ILE A 366 27.16 14.72 -27.41
CA ILE A 366 26.33 13.58 -27.00
C ILE A 366 26.92 12.27 -27.57
N ASP A 367 27.36 12.26 -28.82
CA ASP A 367 28.00 11.10 -29.44
C ASP A 367 29.29 10.69 -28.72
N HIS A 368 30.15 11.67 -28.43
CA HIS A 368 31.37 11.46 -27.66
C HIS A 368 31.08 10.95 -26.25
N LEU A 369 30.04 11.49 -25.60
CA LEU A 369 29.58 11.05 -24.28
C LEU A 369 29.12 9.59 -24.30
N MET A 370 28.29 9.19 -25.25
CA MET A 370 27.81 7.81 -25.38
C MET A 370 28.95 6.82 -25.59
N LYS A 371 29.86 7.12 -26.52
CA LYS A 371 31.07 6.30 -26.76
C LYS A 371 31.96 6.21 -25.51
N SER A 372 32.10 7.31 -24.77
CA SER A 372 32.88 7.34 -23.52
C SER A 372 32.25 6.48 -22.43
N ILE A 373 30.91 6.45 -22.35
CA ILE A 373 30.16 5.54 -21.47
C ILE A 373 30.44 4.09 -21.88
N PHE A 374 30.24 3.72 -23.15
CA PHE A 374 30.45 2.35 -23.61
C PHE A 374 31.88 1.89 -23.33
N LYS A 375 32.88 2.66 -23.79
CA LYS A 375 34.30 2.39 -23.55
C LYS A 375 34.59 2.25 -22.05
N GLY A 376 34.13 3.21 -21.25
CA GLY A 376 34.37 3.22 -19.81
C GLY A 376 33.78 2.01 -19.09
N ILE A 377 32.60 1.54 -19.49
CA ILE A 377 31.97 0.34 -18.92
C ILE A 377 32.72 -0.92 -19.34
N TYR A 378 33.01 -1.10 -20.62
CA TYR A 378 33.73 -2.30 -21.10
C TYR A 378 35.17 -2.41 -20.57
N GLU A 379 35.85 -1.28 -20.33
CA GLU A 379 37.20 -1.27 -19.75
C GLU A 379 37.20 -1.48 -18.23
N ARG A 380 36.28 -0.85 -17.49
CA ARG A 380 36.32 -0.84 -16.01
C ARG A 380 35.45 -1.91 -15.34
N PHE A 381 34.42 -2.41 -16.02
CA PHE A 381 33.40 -3.30 -15.46
C PHE A 381 33.30 -4.64 -16.24
N ARG A 382 34.40 -5.10 -16.84
CA ARG A 382 34.45 -6.36 -17.60
C ARG A 382 33.98 -7.55 -16.77
N ARG A 383 34.39 -7.62 -15.49
CA ARG A 383 33.98 -8.68 -14.56
C ARG A 383 32.47 -8.71 -14.35
N GLU A 384 31.86 -7.57 -14.06
CA GLU A 384 30.42 -7.42 -13.92
C GLU A 384 29.67 -7.82 -15.19
N LEU A 385 30.17 -7.41 -16.37
CA LEU A 385 29.61 -7.81 -17.67
C LEU A 385 29.61 -9.33 -17.84
N ASP A 386 30.72 -9.99 -17.52
CA ASP A 386 30.84 -11.45 -17.65
C ASP A 386 29.91 -12.19 -16.69
N ILE A 387 29.75 -11.70 -15.45
CA ILE A 387 28.76 -12.23 -14.49
C ILE A 387 27.34 -12.11 -15.06
N ILE A 388 26.98 -10.94 -15.60
CA ILE A 388 25.66 -10.70 -16.17
C ILE A 388 25.41 -11.63 -17.36
N LYS A 389 26.39 -11.85 -18.24
CA LYS A 389 26.29 -12.75 -19.40
C LYS A 389 25.96 -14.20 -19.05
N THR A 390 26.32 -14.66 -17.84
CA THR A 390 25.94 -16.00 -17.37
C THR A 390 24.44 -16.17 -17.17
N ARG A 391 23.71 -15.07 -16.93
CA ARG A 391 22.26 -15.05 -16.65
C ARG A 391 21.44 -14.34 -17.74
N PHE A 392 22.06 -13.40 -18.45
CA PHE A 392 21.51 -12.65 -19.56
C PHE A 392 22.52 -12.72 -20.73
N PRO A 393 22.56 -13.82 -21.49
CA PRO A 393 23.50 -13.96 -22.59
C PRO A 393 23.31 -12.87 -23.64
N HIS A 394 24.39 -12.15 -23.97
CA HIS A 394 24.39 -11.12 -25.00
C HIS A 394 25.81 -10.90 -25.55
N ASP A 395 25.90 -10.44 -26.80
CA ASP A 395 27.15 -10.01 -27.41
C ASP A 395 27.59 -8.65 -26.87
N ASP A 396 28.89 -8.37 -26.89
CA ASP A 396 29.35 -7.00 -26.61
C ASP A 396 28.82 -6.03 -27.67
N LEU A 397 28.57 -4.78 -27.28
CA LEU A 397 28.16 -3.73 -28.21
C LEU A 397 29.26 -3.46 -29.23
N VAL A 398 28.86 -3.30 -30.48
CA VAL A 398 29.74 -2.80 -31.54
C VAL A 398 29.36 -1.35 -31.86
N TRP A 399 30.33 -0.45 -31.80
CA TRP A 399 30.19 0.93 -32.27
C TRP A 399 31.42 1.33 -33.09
N LEU A 400 31.24 2.30 -33.98
CA LEU A 400 32.30 2.78 -34.88
C LEU A 400 32.94 4.06 -34.34
N GLU A 401 34.19 4.31 -34.74
CA GLU A 401 34.88 5.58 -34.43
C GLU A 401 34.12 6.77 -35.04
N GLU A 402 33.74 6.66 -36.31
CA GLU A 402 32.80 7.58 -36.97
C GLU A 402 31.38 7.01 -36.89
N THR A 403 30.49 7.66 -36.15
CA THR A 403 29.10 7.21 -35.99
C THR A 403 28.33 7.43 -37.29
N PRO A 404 27.62 6.43 -37.82
CA PRO A 404 26.70 6.64 -38.93
C PRO A 404 25.58 7.61 -38.53
N ILE A 405 25.48 8.74 -39.23
CA ILE A 405 24.39 9.70 -39.13
C ILE A 405 23.56 9.58 -40.42
N ILE A 406 22.30 9.21 -40.28
CA ILE A 406 21.41 8.91 -41.41
C ILE A 406 20.22 9.85 -41.34
N LYS A 407 19.88 10.56 -42.42
CA LYS A 407 18.67 11.40 -42.41
C LYS A 407 17.43 10.51 -42.31
N PHE A 408 16.39 10.97 -41.62
CA PHE A 408 15.14 10.23 -41.41
C PHE A 408 14.57 9.70 -42.73
N LYS A 409 14.54 10.55 -43.75
CA LYS A 409 14.11 10.20 -45.11
C LYS A 409 14.90 9.04 -45.71
N ASP A 410 16.21 9.00 -45.49
CA ASP A 410 17.08 7.93 -45.98
C ASP A 410 16.90 6.63 -45.18
N ALA A 411 16.61 6.74 -43.87
CA ALA A 411 16.28 5.59 -43.03
C ALA A 411 14.93 4.96 -43.42
N VAL A 412 13.91 5.79 -43.68
CA VAL A 412 12.60 5.34 -44.20
C VAL A 412 12.76 4.71 -45.58
N LYS A 413 13.58 5.30 -46.46
CA LYS A 413 13.88 4.70 -47.76
C LYS A 413 14.55 3.35 -47.61
N LEU A 414 15.56 3.23 -46.75
CA LEU A 414 16.24 1.96 -46.46
C LEU A 414 15.25 0.88 -45.97
N LEU A 415 14.31 1.27 -45.10
CA LEU A 415 13.26 0.38 -44.61
C LEU A 415 12.32 -0.08 -45.72
N ASN A 416 11.83 0.86 -46.54
CA ASN A 416 10.90 0.56 -47.63
C ASN A 416 11.56 -0.28 -48.74
N ASP A 417 12.84 -0.01 -49.05
CA ASP A 417 13.64 -0.78 -50.01
C ASP A 417 13.86 -2.24 -49.54
N SER A 418 13.78 -2.51 -48.23
CA SER A 418 13.84 -3.88 -47.68
C SER A 418 12.55 -4.69 -47.87
N GLY A 419 11.49 -4.06 -48.37
CA GLY A 419 10.15 -4.66 -48.52
C GLY A 419 9.32 -4.67 -47.23
N TRP A 420 9.70 -3.89 -46.21
CA TRP A 420 8.94 -3.78 -44.97
C TRP A 420 7.59 -3.10 -45.17
N THR A 421 6.56 -3.58 -44.48
CA THR A 421 5.25 -2.95 -44.37
C THR A 421 4.70 -3.06 -42.95
N ASP A 422 3.79 -2.17 -42.58
CA ASP A 422 3.03 -2.28 -41.33
C ASP A 422 2.01 -3.45 -41.35
N ASP A 423 1.22 -3.61 -40.28
CA ASP A 423 0.18 -4.67 -40.19
C ASP A 423 -0.94 -4.55 -41.22
N HIS A 424 -1.00 -3.41 -41.92
CA HIS A 424 -1.99 -3.11 -42.94
C HIS A 424 -1.40 -3.14 -44.35
N GLY A 425 -0.14 -3.58 -44.51
CA GLY A 425 0.54 -3.65 -45.80
C GLY A 425 0.99 -2.29 -46.34
N ARG A 426 1.06 -1.25 -45.50
CA ARG A 426 1.49 0.10 -45.90
C ARG A 426 2.99 0.27 -45.67
N GLN A 427 3.64 0.99 -46.57
CA GLN A 427 5.02 1.43 -46.42
C GLN A 427 5.15 2.52 -45.35
N ALA A 428 6.35 2.70 -44.80
CA ALA A 428 6.63 3.77 -43.85
C ALA A 428 6.59 5.14 -44.55
N SER A 429 5.98 6.12 -43.89
CA SER A 429 5.96 7.53 -44.32
C SER A 429 7.25 8.23 -43.90
N ASP A 430 7.75 9.15 -44.72
CA ASP A 430 8.89 10.02 -44.38
C ASP A 430 8.48 11.27 -43.58
N THR A 431 7.17 11.46 -43.34
CA THR A 431 6.61 12.61 -42.62
C THR A 431 5.84 12.24 -41.34
N GLU A 432 5.82 10.95 -40.97
CA GLU A 432 5.19 10.45 -39.74
C GLU A 432 6.22 9.73 -38.87
N ASP A 433 5.89 9.54 -37.60
CA ASP A 433 6.76 8.85 -36.65
C ASP A 433 6.92 7.35 -36.95
N LEU A 434 8.03 6.76 -36.51
CA LEU A 434 8.32 5.34 -36.72
C LEU A 434 7.64 4.47 -35.67
N SER A 435 6.96 3.42 -36.13
CA SER A 435 6.55 2.36 -35.22
C SER A 435 7.76 1.60 -34.68
N THR A 436 7.69 1.06 -33.47
CA THR A 436 8.76 0.25 -32.89
C THR A 436 9.26 -0.90 -33.77
N ARG A 437 8.39 -1.54 -34.55
CA ARG A 437 8.83 -2.62 -35.45
C ARG A 437 9.62 -2.08 -36.63
N ALA A 438 9.30 -0.86 -37.08
CA ALA A 438 10.08 -0.13 -38.07
C ALA A 438 11.46 0.21 -37.51
N GLU A 439 11.55 0.74 -36.28
CA GLU A 439 12.83 1.04 -35.61
C GLU A 439 13.74 -0.20 -35.52
N ILE A 440 13.20 -1.32 -35.03
CA ILE A 440 13.94 -2.57 -34.88
C ILE A 440 14.46 -3.03 -36.25
N ARG A 441 13.61 -3.01 -37.28
CA ARG A 441 14.01 -3.42 -38.63
C ARG A 441 15.07 -2.50 -39.23
N ILE A 442 14.96 -1.19 -39.03
CA ILE A 442 15.99 -0.22 -39.43
C ILE A 442 17.32 -0.54 -38.74
N GLY A 443 17.28 -0.87 -37.45
CA GLY A 443 18.47 -1.28 -36.69
C GLY A 443 19.14 -2.53 -37.26
N GLU A 444 18.36 -3.54 -37.64
CA GLU A 444 18.88 -4.74 -38.32
C GLU A 444 19.56 -4.39 -39.65
N LEU A 445 18.91 -3.58 -40.49
CA LEU A 445 19.44 -3.15 -41.79
C LEU A 445 20.71 -2.31 -41.64
N ILE A 446 20.77 -1.45 -40.63
CA ILE A 446 21.97 -0.65 -40.32
C ILE A 446 23.09 -1.56 -39.83
N LYS A 447 22.80 -2.56 -38.99
CA LYS A 447 23.79 -3.53 -38.55
C LYS A 447 24.32 -4.37 -39.72
N GLU A 448 23.46 -4.80 -40.63
CA GLU A 448 23.86 -5.51 -41.86
C GLU A 448 24.74 -4.64 -42.77
N LYS A 449 24.39 -3.36 -42.93
CA LYS A 449 25.07 -2.44 -43.86
C LYS A 449 26.38 -1.85 -43.31
N TYR A 450 26.39 -1.47 -42.03
CA TYR A 450 27.48 -0.72 -41.40
C TYR A 450 28.19 -1.49 -40.27
N GLY A 451 27.66 -2.63 -39.83
CA GLY A 451 28.30 -3.45 -38.79
C GLY A 451 28.27 -2.84 -37.38
N THR A 452 27.32 -1.95 -37.09
CA THR A 452 27.23 -1.24 -35.79
C THR A 452 25.91 -1.51 -35.07
N ASP A 453 25.94 -1.54 -33.74
CA ASP A 453 24.76 -1.53 -32.87
C ASP A 453 24.33 -0.10 -32.49
N TYR A 454 25.16 0.92 -32.77
CA TYR A 454 24.97 2.31 -32.37
C TYR A 454 25.04 3.25 -33.58
N TYR A 455 24.00 4.08 -33.73
CA TYR A 455 23.86 5.02 -34.85
C TYR A 455 22.90 6.16 -34.51
N ILE A 456 22.89 7.20 -35.35
CA ILE A 456 22.05 8.40 -35.19
C ILE A 456 21.14 8.52 -36.41
N ILE A 457 19.86 8.79 -36.17
CA ILE A 457 18.94 9.25 -37.22
C ILE A 457 18.71 10.75 -37.02
N ASP A 458 18.97 11.53 -38.05
CA ASP A 458 18.89 12.99 -38.04
C ASP A 458 17.72 13.52 -38.88
N LYS A 459 17.31 14.77 -38.66
CA LYS A 459 16.22 15.44 -39.38
C LYS A 459 14.88 14.72 -39.26
N PHE A 460 14.39 14.56 -38.04
CA PHE A 460 13.08 13.94 -37.80
C PHE A 460 11.89 14.80 -38.27
N PRO A 461 10.75 14.18 -38.61
CA PRO A 461 9.56 14.88 -39.08
C PRO A 461 8.96 15.77 -37.99
N ALA A 462 8.45 16.94 -38.39
CA ALA A 462 7.88 17.93 -37.49
C ALA A 462 6.61 17.45 -36.76
N SER A 463 5.90 16.48 -37.33
CA SER A 463 4.71 15.84 -36.74
C SER A 463 5.01 15.00 -35.50
N ALA A 464 6.23 14.47 -35.39
CA ALA A 464 6.67 13.60 -34.30
C ALA A 464 7.32 14.37 -33.14
N ARG A 465 7.48 15.69 -33.26
CA ARG A 465 8.30 16.48 -32.32
C ARG A 465 7.50 17.49 -31.50
N PRO A 466 7.91 17.75 -30.25
CA PRO A 466 7.27 18.76 -29.41
C PRO A 466 7.36 20.18 -29.98
N PHE A 467 6.44 21.04 -29.52
CA PHE A 467 6.29 22.43 -29.99
C PHE A 467 7.56 23.29 -29.90
N TYR A 468 8.45 22.99 -28.94
CA TYR A 468 9.69 23.73 -28.70
C TYR A 468 10.84 23.36 -29.63
N THR A 469 10.64 22.37 -30.52
CA THR A 469 11.67 21.90 -31.45
C THR A 469 11.80 22.85 -32.63
N HIS A 470 13.04 23.24 -32.96
CA HIS A 470 13.29 24.11 -34.10
C HIS A 470 13.01 23.37 -35.43
N PRO A 471 12.19 23.92 -36.34
CA PRO A 471 11.98 23.34 -37.67
C PRO A 471 13.26 23.40 -38.49
N ASP A 472 13.38 22.54 -39.49
CA ASP A 472 14.47 22.63 -40.46
C ASP A 472 14.27 23.91 -41.32
N PRO A 473 15.30 24.74 -41.53
CA PRO A 473 15.18 25.96 -42.33
C PRO A 473 14.95 25.71 -43.82
N ASP A 474 15.32 24.53 -44.33
CA ASP A 474 15.21 24.15 -45.75
C ASP A 474 13.90 23.42 -46.07
N ASP A 475 13.30 22.71 -45.10
CA ASP A 475 12.05 21.96 -45.28
C ASP A 475 11.23 21.88 -43.97
N GLU A 476 10.11 22.62 -43.90
CA GLU A 476 9.26 22.71 -42.72
C GLU A 476 8.59 21.38 -42.29
N ASN A 477 8.62 20.35 -43.14
CA ASN A 477 8.17 19.01 -42.79
C ASN A 477 9.12 18.30 -41.82
N TYR A 478 10.37 18.78 -41.70
CA TYR A 478 11.41 18.24 -40.85
C TYR A 478 11.84 19.24 -39.77
N THR A 479 12.68 18.76 -38.86
CA THR A 479 13.17 19.54 -37.72
C THR A 479 14.68 19.40 -37.55
N ASN A 480 15.28 20.35 -36.87
CA ASN A 480 16.65 20.26 -36.37
C ASN A 480 16.71 19.38 -35.11
N SER A 481 16.32 18.12 -35.27
CA SER A 481 16.30 17.12 -34.20
C SER A 481 16.77 15.76 -34.69
N PHE A 482 17.21 14.94 -33.74
CA PHE A 482 17.78 13.63 -33.97
C PHE A 482 17.36 12.66 -32.87
N ASP A 483 17.36 11.38 -33.19
CA ASP A 483 17.31 10.29 -32.21
C ASP A 483 18.56 9.45 -32.32
N ILE A 484 19.04 8.95 -31.19
CA ILE A 484 20.15 8.01 -31.14
C ILE A 484 19.62 6.63 -30.77
N PHE A 485 20.10 5.63 -31.49
CA PHE A 485 19.62 4.26 -31.39
C PHE A 485 20.73 3.34 -30.87
N LEU A 486 20.32 2.38 -30.05
CA LEU A 486 21.15 1.28 -29.57
C LEU A 486 20.40 -0.03 -29.81
N ARG A 487 21.00 -0.94 -30.59
CA ARG A 487 20.40 -2.22 -31.00
C ARG A 487 18.99 -2.06 -31.61
N GLY A 488 18.83 -1.08 -32.49
CA GLY A 488 17.58 -0.82 -33.21
C GLY A 488 16.45 -0.24 -32.34
N GLN A 489 16.77 0.34 -31.19
CA GLN A 489 15.79 0.99 -30.32
C GLN A 489 16.30 2.34 -29.84
N GLU A 490 15.40 3.32 -29.77
CA GLU A 490 15.70 4.67 -29.31
C GLU A 490 16.15 4.68 -27.84
N ILE A 491 17.23 5.43 -27.57
CA ILE A 491 17.78 5.68 -26.23
C ILE A 491 17.74 7.16 -25.83
N THR A 492 17.67 8.07 -26.80
CA THR A 492 17.60 9.50 -26.56
C THR A 492 17.07 10.23 -27.78
N THR A 493 16.27 11.24 -27.48
CA THR A 493 15.81 12.27 -28.40
C THR A 493 16.51 13.59 -28.08
N GLY A 494 17.05 14.26 -29.10
CA GLY A 494 17.73 15.54 -28.95
C GLY A 494 17.47 16.49 -30.11
N GLY A 495 17.86 17.75 -29.95
CA GLY A 495 17.73 18.74 -31.03
C GLY A 495 17.83 20.18 -30.58
N GLN A 496 17.75 21.07 -31.57
CA GLN A 496 17.71 22.51 -31.37
C GLN A 496 16.36 22.95 -30.80
N ARG A 497 16.41 23.96 -29.92
CA ARG A 497 15.22 24.59 -29.36
C ARG A 497 14.92 25.91 -30.05
N ILE A 498 13.65 26.26 -30.11
CA ILE A 498 13.21 27.59 -30.53
C ILE A 498 13.58 28.58 -29.43
N HIS A 499 14.40 29.58 -29.79
CA HIS A 499 14.86 30.62 -28.88
C HIS A 499 14.14 31.97 -29.09
N ASP A 500 13.54 32.20 -30.28
CA ASP A 500 12.73 33.40 -30.52
C ASP A 500 11.37 33.27 -29.81
N PRO A 501 11.03 34.19 -28.88
CA PRO A 501 9.82 34.06 -28.06
C PRO A 501 8.53 34.16 -28.87
N ARG A 502 8.49 34.96 -29.95
CA ARG A 502 7.29 35.12 -30.78
C ARG A 502 7.01 33.86 -31.58
N PHE A 503 8.05 33.27 -32.15
CA PHE A 503 7.94 32.02 -32.89
C PHE A 503 7.60 30.85 -31.97
N LEU A 504 8.18 30.80 -30.76
CA LEU A 504 7.83 29.81 -29.75
C LEU A 504 6.34 29.92 -29.37
N GLU A 505 5.84 31.14 -29.14
CA GLU A 505 4.43 31.39 -28.85
C GLU A 505 3.51 30.90 -29.98
N GLU A 506 3.88 31.17 -31.24
CA GLU A 506 3.14 30.69 -32.41
C GLU A 506 3.06 29.15 -32.42
N ARG A 507 4.18 28.47 -32.17
CA ARG A 507 4.24 27.00 -32.14
C ARG A 507 3.46 26.41 -30.97
N MET A 508 3.51 27.04 -29.79
CA MET A 508 2.67 26.66 -28.64
C MET A 508 1.19 26.71 -28.99
N ARG A 509 0.73 27.81 -29.61
CA ARG A 509 -0.67 27.97 -30.03
C ARG A 509 -1.07 26.92 -31.07
N LYS A 510 -0.20 26.64 -32.06
CA LYS A 510 -0.42 25.56 -33.04
C LYS A 510 -0.52 24.18 -32.40
N ALA A 511 0.22 23.92 -31.32
CA ALA A 511 0.17 22.69 -30.54
C ALA A 511 -0.99 22.64 -29.51
N GLY A 512 -1.85 23.65 -29.46
CA GLY A 512 -2.96 23.73 -28.51
C GLY A 512 -2.54 24.07 -27.07
N ILE A 513 -1.33 24.62 -26.88
CA ILE A 513 -0.81 25.03 -25.58
C ILE A 513 -1.04 26.53 -25.39
N GLU A 514 -1.71 26.91 -24.31
CA GLU A 514 -1.93 28.31 -23.97
C GLU A 514 -0.70 28.92 -23.27
N PRO A 515 -0.04 29.95 -23.86
CA PRO A 515 1.16 30.56 -23.29
C PRO A 515 0.97 31.13 -21.87
N ARG A 516 -0.27 31.54 -21.54
CA ARG A 516 -0.62 32.04 -20.19
C ARG A 516 -0.39 31.01 -19.09
N GLY A 517 -0.42 29.71 -19.39
CA GLY A 517 -0.11 28.65 -18.42
C GLY A 517 1.38 28.44 -18.16
N MET A 518 2.26 29.10 -18.93
CA MET A 518 3.71 28.92 -18.92
C MET A 518 4.44 30.28 -18.87
N GLN A 519 3.90 31.26 -18.14
CA GLN A 519 4.44 32.62 -18.10
C GLN A 519 5.92 32.66 -17.69
N GLU A 520 6.30 31.91 -16.65
CA GLU A 520 7.71 31.86 -16.19
C GLU A 520 8.64 31.29 -17.27
N TYR A 521 8.18 30.27 -18.01
CA TYR A 521 8.95 29.70 -19.11
C TYR A 521 9.13 30.73 -20.23
N MET A 522 8.04 31.35 -20.70
CA MET A 522 8.09 32.36 -21.77
C MET A 522 8.93 33.58 -21.40
N GLN A 523 8.84 34.03 -20.15
CA GLN A 523 9.59 35.17 -19.65
C GLN A 523 11.11 35.00 -19.80
N GLY A 524 11.63 33.79 -19.61
CA GLY A 524 13.05 33.51 -19.87
C GLY A 524 13.45 33.82 -21.32
N PHE A 525 12.64 33.40 -22.31
CA PHE A 525 12.92 33.68 -23.72
C PHE A 525 12.76 35.18 -24.06
N GLU A 526 11.79 35.85 -23.45
CA GLU A 526 11.56 37.30 -23.62
C GLU A 526 12.72 38.15 -23.07
N TRP A 527 13.40 37.67 -22.02
CA TRP A 527 14.59 38.31 -21.46
C TRP A 527 15.87 37.97 -22.22
N GLY A 528 15.78 37.08 -23.19
CA GLY A 528 16.88 36.65 -24.04
C GLY A 528 17.37 35.25 -23.66
N VAL A 529 17.56 34.44 -24.68
CA VAL A 529 18.25 33.16 -24.57
C VAL A 529 19.02 32.92 -25.86
N LEU A 530 20.25 32.41 -25.74
CA LEU A 530 21.05 32.04 -26.89
C LEU A 530 20.40 30.88 -27.66
N PRO A 531 20.67 30.71 -28.97
CA PRO A 531 20.40 29.45 -29.64
C PRO A 531 20.98 28.29 -28.82
N HIS A 532 20.19 27.25 -28.60
CA HIS A 532 20.58 26.14 -27.74
C HIS A 532 20.01 24.81 -28.22
N ALA A 533 20.66 23.74 -27.79
CA ALA A 533 20.28 22.37 -28.10
C ALA A 533 20.61 21.44 -26.92
N GLY A 534 19.91 20.32 -26.84
CA GLY A 534 20.07 19.37 -25.76
C GLY A 534 19.37 18.05 -26.04
N CYS A 535 19.44 17.15 -25.07
CA CYS A 535 18.78 15.85 -25.10
C CYS A 535 18.36 15.40 -23.69
N GLY A 536 17.50 14.39 -23.66
CA GLY A 536 17.19 13.62 -22.45
C GLY A 536 17.50 12.15 -22.71
N ILE A 537 18.19 11.50 -21.78
CA ILE A 537 18.65 10.11 -21.92
C ILE A 537 18.06 9.28 -20.78
N GLY A 538 17.38 8.19 -21.09
CA GLY A 538 16.90 7.26 -20.07
C GLY A 538 18.04 6.36 -19.55
N LEU A 539 18.43 6.48 -18.28
CA LEU A 539 19.51 5.67 -17.70
C LEU A 539 19.18 4.17 -17.76
N GLU A 540 17.98 3.79 -17.32
CA GLU A 540 17.52 2.40 -17.35
C GLU A 540 17.43 1.87 -18.79
N ARG A 541 17.14 2.74 -19.76
CA ARG A 541 17.04 2.40 -21.18
C ARG A 541 18.40 2.00 -21.77
N ILE A 542 19.45 2.77 -21.47
CA ILE A 542 20.82 2.42 -21.86
C ILE A 542 21.23 1.07 -21.28
N ILE A 543 21.03 0.88 -19.98
CA ILE A 543 21.41 -0.36 -19.28
C ILE A 543 20.68 -1.57 -19.86
N PHE A 544 19.36 -1.42 -20.07
CA PHE A 544 18.50 -2.45 -20.64
C PHE A 544 19.01 -2.94 -22.00
N LEU A 545 19.34 -2.02 -22.91
CA LEU A 545 19.76 -2.34 -24.29
C LEU A 545 21.24 -2.76 -24.37
N MET A 546 22.13 -2.11 -23.62
CA MET A 546 23.55 -2.45 -23.58
C MET A 546 23.77 -3.88 -23.09
N LEU A 547 23.06 -4.26 -22.02
CA LEU A 547 23.22 -5.55 -21.34
C LEU A 547 22.24 -6.64 -21.82
N GLY A 548 21.39 -6.34 -22.81
CA GLY A 548 20.43 -7.31 -23.36
C GLY A 548 19.48 -7.91 -22.33
N LEU A 549 18.94 -7.10 -21.39
CA LEU A 549 18.21 -7.64 -20.23
C LEU A 549 16.81 -8.19 -20.53
N GLY A 550 16.29 -8.01 -21.75
CA GLY A 550 14.95 -8.45 -22.18
C GLY A 550 13.76 -7.65 -21.62
N ASP A 551 13.87 -7.12 -20.40
CA ASP A 551 12.87 -6.24 -19.77
C ASP A 551 13.54 -5.08 -19.00
N ILE A 552 13.07 -3.86 -19.20
CA ILE A 552 13.60 -2.63 -18.57
C ILE A 552 13.50 -2.67 -17.04
N ARG A 553 12.57 -3.43 -16.46
CA ARG A 553 12.42 -3.60 -15.01
C ARG A 553 13.64 -4.28 -14.37
N HIS A 554 14.49 -4.95 -15.15
CA HIS A 554 15.76 -5.45 -14.65
C HIS A 554 16.79 -4.33 -14.44
N ALA A 555 16.75 -3.28 -15.27
CA ALA A 555 17.63 -2.11 -15.19
C ALA A 555 17.21 -1.08 -14.11
N SER A 556 15.96 -1.12 -13.61
CA SER A 556 15.49 -0.23 -12.53
C SER A 556 15.60 -0.92 -11.17
N MET A 557 16.22 -0.27 -10.17
CA MET A 557 16.47 -0.89 -8.86
C MET A 557 15.17 -1.24 -8.13
N PHE A 558 14.17 -0.36 -8.20
CA PHE A 558 12.82 -0.57 -7.67
C PHE A 558 11.80 -0.05 -8.69
N PRO A 559 11.43 -0.86 -9.70
CA PRO A 559 10.66 -0.38 -10.83
C PRO A 559 9.29 0.17 -10.43
N ARG A 560 8.83 1.15 -11.20
CA ARG A 560 7.48 1.72 -11.16
C ARG A 560 6.87 1.63 -12.54
N ASP A 561 5.70 1.01 -12.59
CA ASP A 561 4.86 0.83 -13.77
C ASP A 561 3.39 1.04 -13.38
N PRO A 562 2.43 1.01 -14.32
CA PRO A 562 1.02 1.24 -13.99
C PRO A 562 0.41 0.22 -13.00
N ARG A 563 1.07 -0.92 -12.77
CA ARG A 563 0.63 -1.96 -11.81
C ARG A 563 1.30 -1.82 -10.44
N SER A 564 2.19 -0.86 -10.29
CA SER A 564 2.87 -0.56 -9.03
C SER A 564 1.93 0.16 -8.06
N LEU A 565 2.21 0.05 -6.76
CA LEU A 565 1.41 0.67 -5.69
C LEU A 565 -0.09 0.29 -5.73
N PRO A 566 -0.44 -1.02 -5.76
CA PRO A 566 -1.84 -1.42 -5.72
C PRO A 566 -2.51 -0.88 -4.46
N GLU A 567 -3.75 -0.40 -4.61
CA GLU A 567 -4.55 0.08 -3.49
C GLU A 567 -4.63 -1.01 -2.42
N GLN A 568 -4.05 -0.74 -1.24
CA GLN A 568 -4.13 -1.63 -0.10
C GLN A 568 -5.52 -1.50 0.52
N THR A 569 -6.50 -2.18 -0.08
CA THR A 569 -7.90 -2.16 0.38
C THR A 569 -8.09 -2.88 1.72
N GLU A 570 -7.12 -3.71 2.13
CA GLU A 570 -7.12 -4.38 3.42
C GLU A 570 -5.83 -4.00 4.16
N VAL A 571 -5.87 -2.93 4.95
CA VAL A 571 -5.00 -2.87 6.12
C VAL A 571 -5.34 -4.15 6.90
N LYS A 572 -4.39 -5.09 6.99
CA LYS A 572 -4.47 -6.21 7.94
C LYS A 572 -4.52 -5.60 9.34
N ALA A 573 -5.67 -5.06 9.75
CA ALA A 573 -5.91 -4.69 11.11
C ALA A 573 -5.91 -5.99 11.88
N THR A 574 -4.82 -6.27 12.58
CA THR A 574 -4.77 -7.39 13.52
C THR A 574 -5.97 -7.26 14.43
N LEU A 575 -6.88 -8.24 14.38
CA LEU A 575 -8.05 -8.25 15.24
C LEU A 575 -7.58 -8.18 16.70
N PRO A 576 -8.16 -7.32 17.55
CA PRO A 576 -7.79 -7.25 18.96
C PRO A 576 -7.90 -8.60 19.69
N HIS A 577 -8.84 -9.44 19.26
CA HIS A 577 -9.06 -10.80 19.77
C HIS A 577 -9.01 -11.80 18.61
N PRO A 578 -7.83 -12.26 18.17
CA PRO A 578 -7.70 -13.22 17.07
C PRO A 578 -8.45 -14.54 17.32
N GLU A 579 -8.63 -14.93 18.58
CA GLU A 579 -9.41 -16.10 18.99
C GLU A 579 -10.91 -15.94 18.75
N ALA A 580 -11.39 -14.70 18.59
CA ALA A 580 -12.78 -14.37 18.30
C ALA A 580 -13.00 -14.07 16.80
N ASP A 581 -12.10 -14.51 15.92
CA ASP A 581 -12.26 -14.34 14.47
C ASP A 581 -13.36 -15.23 13.89
N THR A 582 -14.42 -14.62 13.37
CA THR A 582 -15.58 -15.34 12.82
C THR A 582 -15.29 -16.05 11.50
N LEU A 583 -14.23 -15.67 10.76
CA LEU A 583 -13.80 -16.41 9.57
C LEU A 583 -13.07 -17.69 9.96
N ARG A 584 -12.14 -17.60 10.91
CA ARG A 584 -11.43 -18.75 11.48
C ARG A 584 -12.38 -19.74 12.13
N TYR A 585 -13.28 -19.25 13.00
CA TYR A 585 -14.28 -20.09 13.66
C TYR A 585 -15.10 -20.89 12.63
N ALA A 586 -15.56 -20.23 11.57
CA ALA A 586 -16.35 -20.89 10.52
C ALA A 586 -15.59 -21.99 9.78
N HIS A 587 -14.29 -21.80 9.57
CA HIS A 587 -13.43 -22.81 8.94
C HIS A 587 -13.24 -24.03 9.85
N GLU A 588 -13.00 -23.82 11.14
CA GLU A 588 -12.85 -24.90 12.12
C GLU A 588 -14.17 -25.66 12.32
N TYR A 589 -15.30 -24.96 12.34
CA TYR A 589 -16.63 -25.56 12.42
C TYR A 589 -16.91 -26.49 11.24
N ALA A 590 -16.61 -26.04 10.01
CA ALA A 590 -16.79 -26.85 8.80
C ALA A 590 -15.92 -28.12 8.78
N LYS A 591 -14.84 -28.17 9.57
CA LYS A 591 -13.97 -29.35 9.73
C LYS A 591 -14.40 -30.27 10.88
N GLY A 592 -15.47 -29.96 11.59
CA GLY A 592 -16.01 -30.80 12.66
C GLY A 592 -15.22 -30.75 13.97
N ALA A 593 -14.57 -29.63 14.27
CA ALA A 593 -13.85 -29.46 15.54
C ALA A 593 -14.80 -29.62 16.75
N THR A 594 -14.41 -30.44 17.73
CA THR A 594 -15.27 -30.89 18.85
C THR A 594 -15.30 -29.96 20.06
N HIS A 595 -14.46 -28.91 20.10
CA HIS A 595 -14.27 -28.03 21.25
C HIS A 595 -14.44 -26.53 20.92
N LEU A 596 -15.24 -26.18 19.91
CA LEU A 596 -15.46 -24.78 19.54
C LEU A 596 -16.36 -24.08 20.54
N GLU A 597 -15.79 -23.14 21.29
CA GLU A 597 -16.54 -22.21 22.14
C GLU A 597 -16.92 -20.96 21.33
N LEU A 598 -18.18 -20.53 21.46
CA LEU A 598 -18.66 -19.31 20.80
C LEU A 598 -17.90 -18.09 21.35
N PRO A 599 -17.39 -17.20 20.48
CA PRO A 599 -16.72 -15.98 20.92
C PRO A 599 -17.62 -15.14 21.84
N THR A 600 -17.08 -14.48 22.87
CA THR A 600 -17.90 -13.61 23.72
C THR A 600 -18.37 -12.36 22.95
N ILE A 601 -19.45 -11.73 23.39
CA ILE A 601 -20.03 -10.58 22.68
C ILE A 601 -19.11 -9.37 22.77
N GLU A 602 -18.48 -9.18 23.92
CA GLU A 602 -17.50 -8.14 24.22
C GLU A 602 -16.33 -8.19 23.22
N LYS A 603 -15.74 -9.39 23.02
CA LYS A 603 -14.66 -9.60 22.06
C LYS A 603 -15.10 -9.38 20.62
N LEU A 604 -16.32 -9.80 20.28
CA LEU A 604 -16.88 -9.56 18.96
C LEU A 604 -17.14 -8.05 18.70
N ILE A 605 -17.55 -7.29 19.72
CA ILE A 605 -17.67 -5.82 19.64
C ILE A 605 -16.29 -5.20 19.40
N ALA A 606 -15.27 -5.63 20.13
CA ALA A 606 -13.91 -5.13 19.96
C ALA A 606 -13.28 -5.51 18.60
N ASN A 607 -13.72 -6.60 17.97
CA ASN A 607 -13.24 -7.02 16.65
C ASN A 607 -14.02 -6.37 15.48
N TYR A 608 -15.34 -6.33 15.55
CA TYR A 608 -16.21 -6.01 14.41
C TYR A 608 -17.29 -4.95 14.71
N GLY A 609 -17.45 -4.56 15.98
CA GLY A 609 -18.56 -3.73 16.42
C GLY A 609 -18.35 -2.24 16.19
N ASP A 610 -19.48 -1.52 16.22
CA ASP A 610 -19.55 -0.07 16.31
C ASP A 610 -20.28 0.36 17.61
N ALA A 611 -20.43 1.67 17.83
CA ALA A 611 -21.04 2.25 19.02
C ALA A 611 -22.41 1.65 19.37
N THR A 612 -23.23 1.33 18.36
CA THR A 612 -24.55 0.72 18.57
C THR A 612 -24.44 -0.68 19.19
N ASN A 613 -23.46 -1.49 18.81
CA ASN A 613 -23.34 -2.87 19.30
C ASN A 613 -23.03 -2.94 20.79
N THR A 614 -22.40 -1.89 21.36
CA THR A 614 -22.15 -1.80 22.81
C THR A 614 -23.45 -1.73 23.63
N SER A 615 -24.62 -1.52 23.02
CA SER A 615 -25.91 -1.60 23.71
C SER A 615 -26.34 -3.02 23.99
N TRP A 616 -25.83 -4.01 23.25
CA TRP A 616 -26.26 -5.40 23.38
C TRP A 616 -25.90 -6.03 24.74
N LEU A 617 -25.06 -5.34 25.52
CA LEU A 617 -24.65 -5.72 26.86
C LEU A 617 -25.70 -5.35 27.93
N ASP A 618 -26.77 -4.64 27.57
CA ASP A 618 -27.87 -4.31 28.48
C ASP A 618 -28.94 -5.42 28.48
N ASP A 619 -29.58 -5.63 29.64
CA ASP A 619 -30.50 -6.75 29.89
C ASP A 619 -31.76 -6.74 28.99
N ARG A 620 -32.10 -5.58 28.42
CA ARG A 620 -33.20 -5.39 27.47
C ARG A 620 -32.97 -6.04 26.10
N TYR A 621 -31.72 -6.38 25.77
CA TYR A 621 -31.37 -6.98 24.48
C TYR A 621 -31.20 -8.49 24.60
N ARG A 622 -31.63 -9.19 23.55
CA ARG A 622 -31.33 -10.58 23.30
C ARG A 622 -30.29 -10.67 22.20
N VAL A 623 -29.39 -11.64 22.31
CA VAL A 623 -28.36 -11.87 21.29
C VAL A 623 -28.56 -13.24 20.67
N TRP A 624 -28.88 -13.26 19.38
CA TRP A 624 -28.90 -14.48 18.60
C TRP A 624 -27.48 -14.84 18.16
N ARG A 625 -27.11 -16.12 18.27
CA ARG A 625 -25.77 -16.64 17.93
C ARG A 625 -25.83 -17.56 16.72
N HIS A 626 -24.98 -17.29 15.73
CA HIS A 626 -24.85 -18.12 14.54
C HIS A 626 -23.84 -19.24 14.77
N GLN A 627 -24.31 -20.48 14.85
CA GLN A 627 -23.50 -21.63 15.24
C GLN A 627 -22.36 -21.95 14.27
N GLU A 628 -22.57 -21.73 12.96
CA GLU A 628 -21.56 -22.08 11.95
C GLU A 628 -20.45 -21.04 11.83
N THR A 629 -20.69 -19.79 12.22
CA THR A 629 -19.70 -18.71 12.04
C THR A 629 -19.25 -18.05 13.33
N GLY A 630 -19.86 -18.36 14.46
CA GLY A 630 -19.62 -17.68 15.72
C GLY A 630 -20.22 -16.27 15.80
N ALA A 631 -20.83 -15.77 14.72
CA ALA A 631 -21.39 -14.43 14.63
C ALA A 631 -22.54 -14.18 15.63
N ALA A 632 -22.87 -12.91 15.83
CA ALA A 632 -23.95 -12.49 16.72
C ALA A 632 -24.83 -11.38 16.12
N VAL A 633 -26.12 -11.40 16.44
CA VAL A 633 -27.09 -10.34 16.11
C VAL A 633 -27.92 -9.99 17.36
N GLY A 634 -27.82 -8.75 17.82
CA GLY A 634 -28.56 -8.23 18.96
C GLY A 634 -29.90 -7.61 18.56
N TYR A 635 -30.95 -7.94 19.30
CA TYR A 635 -32.30 -7.43 19.06
C TYR A 635 -33.12 -7.35 20.35
N ALA A 636 -34.10 -6.46 20.39
CA ALA A 636 -35.09 -6.39 21.47
C ALA A 636 -36.49 -6.79 20.96
N GLU A 637 -37.31 -7.36 21.84
CA GLU A 637 -38.68 -7.79 21.53
C GLU A 637 -39.68 -6.85 22.19
N GLU A 638 -40.44 -6.11 21.40
CA GLU A 638 -41.45 -5.17 21.91
C GLU A 638 -42.67 -5.16 20.99
N ASN A 639 -43.88 -5.31 21.54
CA ASN A 639 -45.16 -5.24 20.80
C ASN A 639 -45.24 -6.08 19.50
N GLY A 640 -44.60 -7.27 19.49
CA GLY A 640 -44.57 -8.16 18.32
C GLY A 640 -43.61 -7.71 17.21
N TYR A 641 -42.64 -6.86 17.54
CA TYR A 641 -41.51 -6.49 16.67
C TYR A 641 -40.19 -7.01 17.25
N ALA A 642 -39.27 -7.35 16.36
CA ALA A 642 -37.86 -7.53 16.67
C ALA A 642 -37.12 -6.26 16.24
N LEU A 643 -36.68 -5.46 17.21
CA LEU A 643 -35.90 -4.25 17.01
C LEU A 643 -34.42 -4.65 16.97
N VAL A 644 -33.89 -4.84 15.76
CA VAL A 644 -32.53 -5.31 15.52
C VAL A 644 -31.61 -4.09 15.50
N MET A 645 -30.57 -4.07 16.33
CA MET A 645 -29.76 -2.86 16.55
C MET A 645 -28.36 -3.02 16.00
N GLY A 646 -27.97 -2.19 15.04
CA GLY A 646 -26.63 -2.18 14.47
C GLY A 646 -26.35 -3.34 13.51
N ASN A 647 -25.11 -3.37 13.03
CA ASN A 647 -24.63 -4.41 12.13
C ASN A 647 -24.48 -5.76 12.85
N PRO A 648 -24.57 -6.90 12.13
CA PRO A 648 -24.12 -8.18 12.66
C PRO A 648 -22.67 -8.11 13.14
N LEU A 649 -22.36 -8.73 14.28
CA LEU A 649 -20.99 -8.83 14.76
C LEU A 649 -20.28 -10.03 14.11
N CYS A 650 -19.70 -9.77 12.94
CA CYS A 650 -18.84 -10.67 12.20
C CYS A 650 -18.06 -9.91 11.13
N HIS A 651 -17.13 -10.60 10.47
CA HIS A 651 -16.46 -10.08 9.30
C HIS A 651 -17.49 -9.66 8.21
N PRO A 652 -17.38 -8.47 7.57
CA PRO A 652 -18.40 -7.95 6.63
C PRO A 652 -18.77 -8.90 5.48
N LYS A 653 -17.80 -9.66 4.96
CA LYS A 653 -18.04 -10.72 3.96
C LYS A 653 -19.06 -11.79 4.42
N GLN A 654 -19.32 -11.95 5.72
CA GLN A 654 -20.30 -12.88 6.28
C GLN A 654 -21.69 -12.25 6.48
N TYR A 655 -21.88 -10.93 6.29
CA TYR A 655 -23.17 -10.26 6.51
C TYR A 655 -24.34 -10.93 5.78
N PRO A 656 -24.28 -11.27 4.47
CA PRO A 656 -25.44 -11.86 3.79
C PRO A 656 -25.90 -13.18 4.40
N ILE A 657 -24.95 -14.07 4.74
CA ILE A 657 -25.24 -15.38 5.34
C ILE A 657 -25.85 -15.21 6.74
N VAL A 658 -25.24 -14.35 7.57
CA VAL A 658 -25.70 -14.11 8.96
C VAL A 658 -27.08 -13.44 8.97
N ILE A 659 -27.31 -12.44 8.11
CA ILE A 659 -28.62 -11.77 7.95
C ILE A 659 -29.67 -12.78 7.49
N ARG A 660 -29.37 -13.59 6.47
CA ARG A 660 -30.25 -14.62 5.93
C ARG A 660 -30.73 -15.58 7.02
N ASP A 661 -29.80 -16.12 7.80
CA ASP A 661 -30.12 -17.16 8.78
C ASP A 661 -30.78 -16.59 10.05
N PHE A 662 -30.46 -15.34 10.42
CA PHE A 662 -31.19 -14.62 11.45
C PHE A 662 -32.65 -14.39 11.06
N LEU A 663 -32.93 -13.95 9.83
CA LEU A 663 -34.30 -13.76 9.34
C LEU A 663 -35.07 -15.08 9.26
N LYS A 664 -34.40 -16.19 8.88
CA LYS A 664 -34.99 -17.55 8.94
C LYS A 664 -35.34 -17.93 10.39
N HIS A 665 -34.47 -17.62 11.35
CA HIS A 665 -34.70 -17.87 12.77
C HIS A 665 -35.93 -17.11 13.29
N LEU A 666 -36.03 -15.80 13.02
CA LEU A 666 -37.19 -14.99 13.41
C LEU A 666 -38.51 -15.54 12.86
N ARG A 667 -38.51 -16.02 11.60
CA ARG A 667 -39.69 -16.61 10.96
C ARG A 667 -40.10 -17.95 11.54
N LYS A 668 -39.15 -18.82 11.89
CA LYS A 668 -39.43 -20.17 12.39
C LYS A 668 -39.86 -20.20 13.85
N GLN A 669 -39.27 -19.37 14.71
CA GLN A 669 -39.42 -19.51 16.16
C GLN A 669 -40.46 -18.59 16.79
N LYS A 670 -40.66 -17.36 16.28
CA LYS A 670 -41.46 -16.34 16.99
C LYS A 670 -42.40 -15.50 16.13
N ASP A 671 -42.32 -15.59 14.79
CA ASP A 671 -43.12 -14.81 13.81
C ASP A 671 -43.07 -13.29 14.08
N LEU A 672 -41.92 -12.79 14.56
CA LEU A 672 -41.71 -11.37 14.87
C LEU A 672 -41.50 -10.54 13.59
N ARG A 673 -41.95 -9.28 13.63
CA ARG A 673 -41.72 -8.31 12.54
C ARG A 673 -40.37 -7.61 12.73
N PRO A 674 -39.38 -7.80 11.84
CA PRO A 674 -38.08 -7.18 12.02
C PRO A 674 -38.12 -5.69 11.63
N LEU A 675 -37.51 -4.84 12.47
CA LEU A 675 -37.11 -3.47 12.17
C LEU A 675 -35.62 -3.36 12.46
N TRP A 676 -34.80 -3.12 11.44
CA TRP A 676 -33.34 -3.06 11.59
C TRP A 676 -32.91 -1.61 11.68
N LEU A 677 -32.28 -1.24 12.79
CA LEU A 677 -32.02 0.14 13.17
C LEU A 677 -30.51 0.39 13.27
N LEU A 678 -30.07 1.58 12.88
CA LEU A 678 -28.70 2.07 13.03
C LEU A 678 -27.66 1.19 12.32
N VAL A 679 -27.96 0.76 11.09
CA VAL A 679 -27.05 -0.05 10.27
C VAL A 679 -26.18 0.80 9.35
N SER A 680 -25.01 0.30 8.98
CA SER A 680 -24.16 0.94 7.97
C SER A 680 -24.77 0.85 6.56
N ALA A 681 -24.24 1.63 5.63
CA ALA A 681 -24.61 1.58 4.21
C ALA A 681 -24.49 0.16 3.62
N GLU A 682 -23.47 -0.61 4.02
CA GLU A 682 -23.25 -1.98 3.52
C GLU A 682 -24.39 -2.94 3.90
N VAL A 683 -24.88 -2.85 5.14
CA VAL A 683 -26.01 -3.66 5.61
C VAL A 683 -27.32 -3.12 5.05
N GLU A 684 -27.43 -1.81 4.85
CA GLU A 684 -28.57 -1.19 4.19
C GLU A 684 -28.73 -1.67 2.74
N ASP A 685 -27.67 -1.71 1.93
CA ASP A 685 -27.68 -2.26 0.57
C ASP A 685 -28.16 -3.72 0.54
N ILE A 686 -27.69 -4.55 1.49
CA ILE A 686 -28.13 -5.95 1.59
C ILE A 686 -29.65 -6.02 1.87
N LEU A 687 -30.16 -5.22 2.80
CA LEU A 687 -31.57 -5.26 3.17
C LEU A 687 -32.45 -4.59 2.10
N ALA A 688 -32.05 -3.44 1.59
CA ALA A 688 -32.84 -2.64 0.68
C ALA A 688 -32.74 -3.14 -0.76
N SER A 689 -31.54 -3.20 -1.33
CA SER A 689 -31.33 -3.55 -2.73
C SER A 689 -31.59 -5.04 -2.98
N LYS A 690 -31.12 -5.94 -2.11
CA LYS A 690 -31.27 -7.40 -2.31
C LYS A 690 -32.59 -7.96 -1.80
N LEU A 691 -33.10 -7.50 -0.66
CA LEU A 691 -34.37 -8.00 -0.10
C LEU A 691 -35.58 -7.10 -0.41
N GLY A 692 -35.38 -5.95 -1.05
CA GLY A 692 -36.45 -5.00 -1.38
C GLY A 692 -37.02 -4.29 -0.14
N TRP A 693 -36.26 -4.19 0.94
CA TRP A 693 -36.68 -3.42 2.12
C TRP A 693 -36.64 -1.94 1.81
N ARG A 694 -37.35 -1.16 2.65
CA ARG A 694 -37.30 0.30 2.60
C ARG A 694 -36.30 0.78 3.63
N SER A 695 -35.56 1.82 3.28
CA SER A 695 -34.60 2.45 4.18
C SER A 695 -34.81 3.96 4.29
N LEU A 696 -34.42 4.52 5.42
CA LEU A 696 -34.31 5.96 5.66
C LEU A 696 -33.22 6.21 6.70
N SER A 697 -32.68 7.41 6.70
CA SER A 697 -31.81 7.89 7.77
C SER A 697 -32.39 9.15 8.40
N CYS A 698 -32.52 9.15 9.71
CA CYS A 698 -32.77 10.34 10.52
C CYS A 698 -31.81 10.41 11.71
N VAL A 699 -30.74 9.61 11.64
CA VAL A 699 -29.72 9.44 12.69
C VAL A 699 -28.38 9.27 12.00
N ALA A 700 -27.34 9.88 12.56
CA ALA A 700 -25.96 9.70 12.13
C ALA A 700 -25.09 9.36 13.33
N GLU A 701 -24.08 8.53 13.11
CA GLU A 701 -23.00 8.27 14.07
C GLU A 701 -22.07 9.50 14.08
N GLU A 702 -21.91 10.14 15.23
CA GLU A 702 -21.19 11.42 15.35
C GLU A 702 -19.70 11.18 15.69
N ARG A 703 -18.86 11.14 14.64
CA ARG A 703 -17.45 10.74 14.71
C ARG A 703 -16.49 11.93 14.76
N ILE A 704 -15.31 11.74 15.36
CA ILE A 704 -14.21 12.70 15.45
C ILE A 704 -12.96 12.04 14.87
N THR A 705 -12.30 12.73 13.93
CA THR A 705 -11.03 12.32 13.33
C THR A 705 -9.84 13.02 13.99
N VAL A 706 -8.69 12.35 14.09
CA VAL A 706 -7.50 12.81 14.83
C VAL A 706 -7.00 14.20 14.43
N ASP A 707 -7.14 14.61 13.17
CA ASP A 707 -6.72 15.94 12.71
C ASP A 707 -7.51 17.09 13.35
N SER A 708 -8.73 16.81 13.81
CA SER A 708 -9.62 17.78 14.46
C SER A 708 -9.30 17.97 15.95
N ALA A 709 -8.53 17.05 16.57
CA ALA A 709 -8.21 17.07 18.00
C ALA A 709 -7.38 18.30 18.42
N LYS A 710 -6.63 18.92 17.50
CA LYS A 710 -5.85 20.16 17.76
C LYS A 710 -6.73 21.35 18.17
N LYS A 711 -8.01 21.40 17.78
CA LYS A 711 -8.94 22.48 18.13
C LYS A 711 -9.41 22.44 19.59
N VAL A 712 -9.14 21.34 20.29
CA VAL A 712 -9.73 21.01 21.59
C VAL A 712 -8.86 21.49 22.79
N ALA A 713 -7.60 21.88 22.54
CA ALA A 713 -6.63 22.30 23.59
C ALA A 713 -7.00 23.59 24.34
N LYS A 714 -7.82 24.49 23.75
CA LYS A 714 -8.18 25.79 24.36
C LYS A 714 -9.08 25.66 25.58
N LYS A 715 -9.81 24.54 25.73
CA LYS A 715 -10.81 24.35 26.80
C LYS A 715 -10.26 23.71 28.07
N GLN A 716 -9.12 23.02 28.00
CA GLN A 716 -8.49 22.38 29.15
C GLN A 716 -8.00 23.42 30.19
N ARG A 717 -7.45 24.55 29.72
CA ARG A 717 -7.01 25.67 30.58
C ARG A 717 -8.15 26.26 31.41
N GLN A 718 -9.38 26.30 30.89
CA GLN A 718 -10.55 26.81 31.62
C GLN A 718 -10.99 25.91 32.78
N ALA A 719 -10.78 24.60 32.70
CA ALA A 719 -11.12 23.68 33.79
C ALA A 719 -10.02 23.63 34.87
N GLU A 720 -8.75 23.76 34.48
CA GLU A 720 -7.63 23.96 35.41
C GLU A 720 -7.82 25.27 36.20
N ASP A 721 -8.23 26.36 35.54
CA ASP A 721 -8.56 27.64 36.18
C ASP A 721 -9.79 27.54 37.12
N ALA A 722 -10.71 26.60 36.86
CA ALA A 722 -11.91 26.34 37.67
C ALA A 722 -11.67 25.41 38.88
N GLY A 723 -10.45 24.90 39.06
CA GLY A 723 -10.06 24.11 40.23
C GLY A 723 -10.43 22.62 40.17
N VAL A 724 -10.44 22.02 38.99
CA VAL A 724 -10.74 20.59 38.81
C VAL A 724 -9.52 19.83 38.28
N THR A 725 -9.25 18.64 38.83
CA THR A 725 -8.17 17.75 38.39
C THR A 725 -8.73 16.61 37.57
N ILE A 726 -8.17 16.34 36.39
CA ILE A 726 -8.55 15.20 35.54
C ILE A 726 -7.63 14.02 35.83
N HIS A 727 -8.22 12.87 36.10
CA HIS A 727 -7.53 11.60 36.31
C HIS A 727 -7.88 10.63 35.18
N GLU A 728 -6.90 9.80 34.81
CA GLU A 728 -7.05 8.73 33.83
C GLU A 728 -6.51 7.44 34.44
N LEU A 729 -7.27 6.34 34.34
CA LEU A 729 -6.73 5.01 34.66
C LEU A 729 -5.87 4.51 33.49
N PRO A 730 -4.65 3.99 33.76
CA PRO A 730 -3.85 3.33 32.74
C PRO A 730 -4.61 2.19 32.05
N LEU A 731 -4.25 1.93 30.78
CA LEU A 731 -4.85 0.85 30.01
C LEU A 731 -4.68 -0.50 30.74
N ASN A 732 -5.77 -1.26 30.84
CA ASN A 732 -5.84 -2.57 31.52
C ASN A 732 -5.62 -2.54 33.04
N ALA A 733 -5.58 -1.36 33.67
CA ALA A 733 -5.56 -1.26 35.12
C ALA A 733 -6.91 -1.67 35.72
N GLN A 734 -6.89 -2.42 36.82
CA GLN A 734 -8.10 -2.75 37.56
C GLN A 734 -8.69 -1.48 38.18
N VAL A 735 -9.99 -1.27 37.99
CA VAL A 735 -10.70 -0.11 38.57
C VAL A 735 -10.78 -0.28 40.10
N PRO A 736 -10.24 0.65 40.91
CA PRO A 736 -10.28 0.55 42.37
C PRO A 736 -11.71 0.55 42.94
N ASP A 737 -11.95 -0.25 43.98
CA ASP A 737 -13.28 -0.39 44.61
C ASP A 737 -13.80 0.93 45.19
N ASP A 738 -12.93 1.72 45.82
CA ASP A 738 -13.27 3.04 46.37
C ASP A 738 -13.76 4.01 45.28
N LEU A 739 -13.05 4.04 44.14
CA LEU A 739 -13.42 4.88 43.00
C LEU A 739 -14.81 4.49 42.46
N ARG A 740 -15.08 3.18 42.35
CA ARG A 740 -16.39 2.68 41.91
C ARG A 740 -17.51 3.13 42.85
N GLN A 741 -17.35 2.95 44.16
CA GLN A 741 -18.35 3.35 45.15
C GLN A 741 -18.61 4.86 45.14
N ARG A 742 -17.55 5.67 45.05
CA ARG A 742 -17.66 7.13 44.93
C ARG A 742 -18.39 7.54 43.65
N CYS A 743 -18.06 6.93 42.51
CA CYS A 743 -18.75 7.18 41.24
C CYS A 743 -20.23 6.75 41.29
N ASP A 744 -20.53 5.57 41.83
CA ASP A 744 -21.90 5.04 41.90
C ASP A 744 -22.82 5.95 42.71
N LYS A 745 -22.34 6.45 43.86
CA LYS A 745 -23.07 7.44 44.67
C LYS A 745 -23.39 8.70 43.85
N ARG A 746 -22.44 9.21 43.07
CA ARG A 746 -22.64 10.40 42.23
C ARG A 746 -23.56 10.13 41.04
N ILE A 747 -23.54 8.91 40.50
CA ILE A 747 -24.48 8.46 39.46
C ILE A 747 -25.91 8.42 40.02
N GLU A 748 -26.11 7.93 41.24
CA GLU A 748 -27.41 7.94 41.93
C GLU A 748 -27.90 9.37 42.18
N ASP A 749 -27.05 10.24 42.72
CA ASP A 749 -27.36 11.66 42.92
C ASP A 749 -27.78 12.34 41.60
N TRP A 750 -27.05 12.03 40.52
CA TRP A 750 -27.35 12.54 39.19
C TRP A 750 -28.66 11.99 38.63
N LYS A 751 -28.95 10.70 38.83
CA LYS A 751 -30.25 10.11 38.46
C LYS A 751 -31.40 10.80 39.20
N ALA A 752 -31.25 11.06 40.50
CA ALA A 752 -32.27 11.70 41.34
C ALA A 752 -32.51 13.19 40.99
N ASN A 753 -31.49 13.92 40.55
CA ASN A 753 -31.57 15.36 40.26
C ASN A 753 -31.87 15.70 38.79
N ARG A 754 -32.16 14.71 37.94
CA ARG A 754 -32.47 14.92 36.51
C ARG A 754 -33.80 15.68 36.33
N LYS A 755 -33.73 16.90 35.76
CA LYS A 755 -34.90 17.70 35.36
C LYS A 755 -35.36 17.36 33.94
N GLY A 756 -36.49 16.66 33.82
CA GLY A 756 -37.17 16.35 32.55
C GLY A 756 -37.56 14.88 32.45
N SER A 757 -38.86 14.58 32.39
CA SER A 757 -39.40 13.23 32.59
C SER A 757 -39.29 12.29 31.38
N LYS A 758 -38.64 12.68 30.27
CA LYS A 758 -38.52 11.85 29.06
C LYS A 758 -37.22 12.15 28.31
N GLN A 759 -36.24 11.26 28.39
CA GLN A 759 -35.04 11.32 27.55
C GLN A 759 -34.97 10.05 26.68
N VAL A 760 -34.60 10.23 25.42
CA VAL A 760 -34.36 9.12 24.49
C VAL A 760 -32.93 8.61 24.66
N HIS A 761 -32.79 7.32 24.98
CA HIS A 761 -31.50 6.64 25.04
C HIS A 761 -31.61 5.17 24.63
N ILE A 762 -30.51 4.63 24.07
CA ILE A 762 -30.44 3.24 23.60
C ILE A 762 -29.81 2.30 24.64
N THR A 763 -29.18 2.87 25.68
CA THR A 763 -28.40 2.17 26.70
C THR A 763 -28.59 2.70 28.11
N GLU A 764 -28.64 1.80 29.09
CA GLU A 764 -28.67 2.13 30.50
C GLU A 764 -27.29 2.59 31.01
N VAL A 765 -27.27 3.43 32.05
CA VAL A 765 -26.00 3.89 32.65
C VAL A 765 -25.42 2.79 33.54
N ARG A 766 -24.63 1.90 32.92
CA ARG A 766 -23.92 0.77 33.55
C ARG A 766 -22.42 0.89 33.27
N PRO A 767 -21.67 1.77 33.95
CA PRO A 767 -20.26 2.06 33.63
C PRO A 767 -19.32 0.87 33.79
N TRP A 768 -19.66 -0.11 34.64
CA TRP A 768 -18.77 -1.21 35.04
C TRP A 768 -18.97 -2.55 34.30
N VAL A 769 -19.84 -2.58 33.29
CA VAL A 769 -19.96 -3.76 32.40
C VAL A 769 -18.80 -3.75 31.41
N ASP A 770 -18.23 -4.90 31.07
CA ASP A 770 -17.14 -5.02 30.10
C ASP A 770 -15.92 -4.11 30.38
N MET A 771 -15.40 -4.19 31.62
CA MET A 771 -14.26 -3.36 32.03
C MET A 771 -12.98 -3.65 31.23
N GLU A 772 -12.85 -4.85 30.67
CA GLU A 772 -11.71 -5.25 29.81
C GLU A 772 -11.57 -4.32 28.59
N HIS A 773 -12.70 -3.93 27.99
CA HIS A 773 -12.72 -3.09 26.80
C HIS A 773 -13.03 -1.62 27.10
N ARG A 774 -13.06 -1.21 28.38
CA ARG A 774 -13.37 0.16 28.78
C ARG A 774 -12.19 0.91 29.37
N ARG A 775 -12.19 2.23 29.17
CA ARG A 775 -11.27 3.15 29.84
C ARG A 775 -12.07 4.18 30.62
N TYR A 776 -11.51 4.62 31.74
CA TYR A 776 -12.19 5.50 32.68
C TYR A 776 -11.35 6.74 32.92
N LEU A 777 -11.99 7.90 32.73
CA LEU A 777 -11.45 9.19 33.11
C LEU A 777 -12.46 9.88 34.02
N TRP A 778 -12.00 10.56 35.05
CA TRP A 778 -12.88 11.31 35.93
C TRP A 778 -12.25 12.64 36.34
N ALA A 779 -13.11 13.54 36.77
CA ALA A 779 -12.73 14.86 37.21
C ALA A 779 -13.03 14.99 38.71
N GLU A 780 -12.07 15.45 39.51
CA GLU A 780 -12.23 15.70 40.95
C GLU A 780 -12.08 17.19 41.27
N THR A 781 -12.92 17.71 42.18
CA THR A 781 -12.78 19.07 42.72
C THR A 781 -11.61 19.15 43.70
N LYS A 782 -11.21 20.36 44.12
CA LYS A 782 -10.17 20.56 45.14
C LYS A 782 -10.50 19.86 46.47
N GLU A 783 -11.78 19.67 46.76
CA GLU A 783 -12.30 19.01 47.95
C GLU A 783 -12.33 17.47 47.81
N GLY A 784 -11.92 16.92 46.66
CA GLY A 784 -11.88 15.47 46.40
C GLY A 784 -13.23 14.87 46.01
N GLU A 785 -14.22 15.68 45.65
CA GLU A 785 -15.51 15.18 45.15
C GLU A 785 -15.45 14.90 43.64
N ILE A 786 -16.09 13.82 43.20
CA ILE A 786 -16.15 13.49 41.77
C ILE A 786 -17.17 14.43 41.09
N ALA A 787 -16.65 15.29 40.22
CA ALA A 787 -17.37 16.30 39.47
C ALA A 787 -17.92 15.76 38.13
N ALA A 788 -17.17 14.87 37.45
CA ALA A 788 -17.62 14.26 36.21
C ALA A 788 -16.94 12.90 35.95
N LEU A 789 -17.59 12.05 35.14
CA LEU A 789 -17.09 10.74 34.72
C LEU A 789 -17.22 10.58 33.20
N CYS A 790 -16.14 10.15 32.56
CA CYS A 790 -16.09 9.77 31.16
C CYS A 790 -15.68 8.29 31.03
N VAL A 791 -16.53 7.51 30.37
CA VAL A 791 -16.29 6.09 30.08
C VAL A 791 -16.13 5.92 28.58
N LEU A 792 -14.98 5.42 28.18
CA LEU A 792 -14.66 5.09 26.80
C LEU A 792 -14.83 3.59 26.60
N HIS A 793 -15.42 3.18 25.48
CA HIS A 793 -15.57 1.78 25.09
C HIS A 793 -14.78 1.51 23.82
N LYS A 794 -13.95 0.47 23.82
CA LYS A 794 -13.22 0.02 22.63
C LYS A 794 -14.20 -0.57 21.61
N LEU A 795 -14.06 -0.20 20.34
CA LEU A 795 -14.81 -0.73 19.21
C LEU A 795 -13.84 -1.49 18.28
N SER A 796 -14.32 -1.87 17.08
CA SER A 796 -13.46 -2.42 16.03
C SER A 796 -12.28 -1.49 15.72
N PRO A 797 -11.15 -2.02 15.19
CA PRO A 797 -10.02 -1.17 14.79
C PRO A 797 -10.40 -0.04 13.82
N GLN A 798 -11.40 -0.28 12.96
CA GLN A 798 -11.93 0.72 12.03
C GLN A 798 -12.71 1.84 12.76
N ASN A 799 -13.49 1.49 13.78
CA ASN A 799 -14.38 2.40 14.50
C ASN A 799 -13.73 3.07 15.72
N GLY A 800 -12.61 2.53 16.21
CA GLY A 800 -11.79 3.09 17.28
C GLY A 800 -12.43 3.00 18.66
N TYR A 801 -12.84 4.12 19.26
CA TYR A 801 -13.44 4.17 20.59
C TYR A 801 -14.75 4.97 20.63
N GLN A 802 -15.72 4.51 21.42
CA GLN A 802 -16.92 5.26 21.75
C GLN A 802 -16.73 6.03 23.05
N ILE A 803 -17.12 7.30 23.10
CA ILE A 803 -17.42 8.01 24.35
C ILE A 803 -18.79 7.53 24.81
N LYS A 804 -18.80 6.42 25.55
CA LYS A 804 -20.02 5.68 25.94
C LYS A 804 -20.85 6.47 26.94
N PHE A 805 -20.20 6.97 27.99
CA PHE A 805 -20.83 7.82 28.99
C PHE A 805 -19.98 9.06 29.22
N ALA A 806 -20.63 10.22 29.27
CA ALA A 806 -20.05 11.49 29.67
C ALA A 806 -21.03 12.13 30.66
N LEU A 807 -20.79 11.88 31.94
CA LEU A 807 -21.68 12.24 33.04
C LEU A 807 -21.12 13.46 33.75
N ASP A 808 -21.91 14.54 33.74
CA ASP A 808 -21.64 15.77 34.47
C ASP A 808 -22.49 15.76 35.75
N PHE A 809 -21.85 15.71 36.92
CA PHE A 809 -22.56 15.48 38.18
C PHE A 809 -23.06 16.79 38.83
N PRO A 810 -24.15 16.75 39.63
CA PRO A 810 -24.72 17.96 40.22
C PRO A 810 -23.71 18.74 41.06
N GLY A 811 -23.56 20.04 40.79
CA GLY A 811 -22.61 20.91 41.49
C GLY A 811 -21.21 20.98 40.86
N SER A 812 -21.00 20.35 39.69
CA SER A 812 -19.74 20.45 38.94
C SER A 812 -19.45 21.89 38.49
N PRO A 813 -18.18 22.33 38.51
CA PRO A 813 -17.79 23.61 37.93
C PRO A 813 -18.09 23.66 36.42
N ASN A 814 -18.50 24.84 35.92
CA ASN A 814 -18.79 25.04 34.49
C ASN A 814 -17.58 24.69 33.61
N GLY A 815 -17.80 23.88 32.57
CA GLY A 815 -16.76 23.46 31.63
C GLY A 815 -16.02 22.17 32.00
N THR A 816 -16.33 21.57 33.14
CA THR A 816 -15.68 20.33 33.62
C THR A 816 -15.83 19.18 32.64
N ILE A 817 -17.06 18.91 32.16
CA ILE A 817 -17.32 17.80 31.25
C ILE A 817 -16.67 18.02 29.87
N GLU A 818 -16.63 19.27 29.38
CA GLU A 818 -15.92 19.58 28.14
C GLU A 818 -14.43 19.32 28.25
N ALA A 819 -13.81 19.69 29.38
CA ALA A 819 -12.38 19.43 29.60
C ALA A 819 -12.10 17.93 29.75
N LEU A 820 -12.98 17.18 30.42
CA LEU A 820 -12.84 15.73 30.58
C LEU A 820 -12.90 15.00 29.22
N ILE A 821 -13.90 15.32 28.39
CA ILE A 821 -14.02 14.78 27.03
C ILE A 821 -12.80 15.17 26.17
N SER A 822 -12.34 16.42 26.32
CA SER A 822 -11.15 16.92 25.63
C SER A 822 -9.90 16.11 25.98
N GLY A 823 -9.69 15.86 27.28
CA GLY A 823 -8.59 15.03 27.78
C GLY A 823 -8.67 13.60 27.25
N ALA A 824 -9.88 13.01 27.24
CA ALA A 824 -10.11 11.68 26.71
C ALA A 824 -9.75 11.54 25.23
N ILE A 825 -10.18 12.49 24.38
CA ILE A 825 -9.85 12.49 22.94
C ILE A 825 -8.34 12.64 22.72
N GLN A 826 -7.67 13.51 23.50
CA GLN A 826 -6.23 13.67 23.40
C GLN A 826 -5.45 12.42 23.85
N ALA A 827 -5.90 11.75 24.92
CA ALA A 827 -5.30 10.50 25.39
C ALA A 827 -5.41 9.41 24.32
N LEU A 828 -6.57 9.28 23.68
CA LEU A 828 -6.78 8.35 22.56
C LEU A 828 -5.91 8.70 21.34
N ALA A 829 -5.81 9.99 20.99
CA ALA A 829 -4.98 10.45 19.88
C ALA A 829 -3.48 10.16 20.13
N LYS A 830 -2.98 10.38 21.35
CA LYS A 830 -1.61 10.01 21.75
C LYS A 830 -1.36 8.51 21.67
N ALA A 831 -2.40 7.70 21.91
CA ALA A 831 -2.35 6.24 21.78
C ALA A 831 -2.52 5.75 20.33
N GLY A 832 -2.56 6.65 19.34
CA GLY A 832 -2.65 6.30 17.92
C GLY A 832 -4.06 5.91 17.43
N VAL A 833 -5.10 6.16 18.21
CA VAL A 833 -6.49 5.87 17.83
C VAL A 833 -6.96 6.90 16.78
N GLN A 834 -7.44 6.43 15.64
CA GLN A 834 -7.80 7.29 14.50
C GLN A 834 -9.24 7.85 14.55
N ASN A 835 -10.16 7.09 15.13
CA ASN A 835 -11.58 7.43 15.16
C ASN A 835 -12.13 7.37 16.60
N VAL A 836 -12.91 8.38 16.96
CA VAL A 836 -13.67 8.41 18.21
C VAL A 836 -15.11 8.76 17.87
N THR A 837 -16.09 8.15 18.53
CA THR A 837 -17.51 8.46 18.27
C THR A 837 -18.31 8.71 19.54
N PHE A 838 -19.30 9.59 19.47
CA PHE A 838 -20.24 9.84 20.57
C PHE A 838 -21.48 8.93 20.55
N GLY A 839 -21.60 8.02 19.59
CA GLY A 839 -22.84 7.30 19.35
C GLY A 839 -23.77 8.05 18.38
N ALA A 840 -24.71 7.31 17.82
CA ALA A 840 -25.89 7.79 17.10
C ALA A 840 -26.52 9.09 17.69
N GLY A 841 -26.57 10.14 16.87
CA GLY A 841 -27.23 11.43 17.11
C GLY A 841 -28.29 11.72 16.04
N ALA A 842 -29.33 12.47 16.41
CA ALA A 842 -30.44 12.79 15.51
C ALA A 842 -30.06 13.91 14.53
N ILE A 843 -30.24 13.71 13.22
CA ILE A 843 -29.93 14.75 12.22
C ILE A 843 -31.13 15.69 11.99
N PRO A 844 -30.89 16.97 11.60
CA PRO A 844 -31.96 17.95 11.43
C PRO A 844 -32.99 17.57 10.36
N GLU A 845 -32.56 16.89 9.30
CA GLU A 845 -33.38 16.48 8.17
C GLU A 845 -33.27 14.99 7.92
N MET A 846 -34.41 14.36 7.63
CA MET A 846 -34.46 12.95 7.25
C MET A 846 -33.99 12.78 5.81
N VAL A 847 -33.05 11.86 5.59
CA VAL A 847 -32.59 11.39 4.29
C VAL A 847 -33.39 10.15 3.91
N THR A 848 -33.96 10.11 2.71
CA THR A 848 -34.62 8.93 2.17
C THR A 848 -33.59 7.97 1.60
N GLY A 849 -33.64 6.70 1.98
CA GLY A 849 -32.85 5.65 1.35
C GLY A 849 -33.62 4.96 0.23
N GLU A 850 -33.16 3.78 -0.17
CA GLU A 850 -33.74 2.99 -1.25
C GLU A 850 -35.20 2.56 -0.99
N ASN A 851 -35.95 2.40 -2.09
CA ASN A 851 -37.34 1.95 -2.12
C ASN A 851 -38.34 2.85 -1.34
N LEU A 852 -37.97 4.12 -1.07
CA LEU A 852 -38.76 5.09 -0.33
C LEU A 852 -38.98 6.43 -1.10
N ASP A 853 -39.84 6.42 -2.13
CA ASP A 853 -40.07 7.60 -2.97
C ASP A 853 -41.45 8.29 -2.80
N GLY A 854 -41.52 9.52 -3.31
CA GLY A 854 -42.75 10.24 -3.61
C GLY A 854 -43.48 10.84 -2.39
N ILE A 855 -44.80 10.66 -2.34
CA ILE A 855 -45.70 11.29 -1.35
C ILE A 855 -45.40 10.80 0.09
N ARG A 856 -45.01 9.53 0.26
CA ARG A 856 -44.75 8.91 1.57
C ARG A 856 -43.50 9.45 2.25
N ALA A 857 -42.41 9.62 1.51
CA ALA A 857 -41.19 10.26 1.99
C ALA A 857 -41.46 11.66 2.57
N LYS A 858 -42.25 12.48 1.85
CA LYS A 858 -42.63 13.83 2.28
C LYS A 858 -43.41 13.84 3.60
N ILE A 859 -44.26 12.83 3.83
CA ILE A 859 -45.04 12.72 5.07
C ILE A 859 -44.16 12.28 6.24
N LEU A 860 -43.33 11.25 6.04
CA LEU A 860 -42.41 10.77 7.07
C LEU A 860 -41.43 11.86 7.51
N SER A 861 -40.89 12.62 6.54
CA SER A 861 -40.03 13.79 6.82
C SER A 861 -40.76 14.85 7.67
N LYS A 862 -42.01 15.19 7.32
CA LYS A 862 -42.82 16.15 8.10
C LYS A 862 -43.15 15.64 9.51
N THR A 863 -43.43 14.35 9.65
CA THR A 863 -43.68 13.71 10.95
C THR A 863 -42.42 13.70 11.81
N TYR A 864 -41.27 13.32 11.25
CA TYR A 864 -39.99 13.34 11.96
C TYR A 864 -39.65 14.75 12.43
N ARG A 865 -39.75 15.77 11.56
CA ARG A 865 -39.47 17.17 11.93
C ARG A 865 -40.31 17.64 13.13
N THR A 866 -41.57 17.21 13.18
CA THR A 866 -42.48 17.53 14.31
C THR A 866 -42.02 16.83 15.61
N ILE A 867 -41.65 15.56 15.53
CA ILE A 867 -41.17 14.77 16.69
C ILE A 867 -39.82 15.29 17.18
N ALA A 868 -38.88 15.55 16.28
CA ALA A 868 -37.55 16.06 16.60
C ALA A 868 -37.60 17.42 17.30
N GLN A 869 -38.51 18.32 16.86
CA GLN A 869 -38.75 19.60 17.52
C GLN A 869 -39.40 19.44 18.92
N GLN A 870 -40.39 18.55 19.07
CA GLN A 870 -41.08 18.35 20.35
C GLN A 870 -40.18 17.68 21.41
N LEU A 871 -39.36 16.72 20.99
CA LEU A 871 -38.45 15.98 21.86
C LEU A 871 -37.05 16.62 21.97
N LYS A 872 -36.84 17.76 21.31
CA LYS A 872 -35.55 18.51 21.28
C LYS A 872 -34.35 17.62 20.92
N LEU A 873 -34.54 16.67 20.00
CA LEU A 873 -33.55 15.62 19.71
C LEU A 873 -32.21 16.16 19.16
N VAL A 874 -32.23 17.34 18.51
CA VAL A 874 -31.06 17.97 17.88
C VAL A 874 -30.17 18.73 18.88
N GLN A 875 -30.67 19.08 20.08
CA GLN A 875 -29.88 19.87 21.05
C GLN A 875 -28.63 19.14 21.58
N LYS A 876 -28.61 17.80 21.55
CA LYS A 876 -27.43 17.01 21.93
C LYS A 876 -26.31 17.10 20.89
N SER A 877 -26.66 17.21 19.62
CA SER A 877 -25.71 17.34 18.51
C SER A 877 -24.97 18.68 18.59
N ASP A 878 -25.67 19.77 18.94
CA ASP A 878 -25.06 21.10 19.15
C ASP A 878 -23.93 21.10 20.21
N PHE A 879 -24.03 20.25 21.25
CA PHE A 879 -22.98 20.11 22.25
C PHE A 879 -21.76 19.37 21.70
N ARG A 880 -21.98 18.30 20.93
CA ARG A 880 -20.94 17.42 20.39
C ARG A 880 -20.18 18.06 19.23
N GLU A 881 -20.84 18.90 18.45
CA GLU A 881 -20.22 19.74 17.40
C GLU A 881 -19.05 20.59 17.92
N LYS A 882 -19.07 20.97 19.21
CA LYS A 882 -17.97 21.70 19.86
C LYS A 882 -16.62 20.97 19.81
N PHE A 883 -16.63 19.65 19.56
CA PHE A 883 -15.43 18.81 19.45
C PHE A 883 -15.05 18.48 17.99
N GLY A 884 -15.75 19.06 17.01
CA GLY A 884 -15.47 18.86 15.58
C GLY A 884 -16.02 17.55 15.03
N THR A 885 -17.20 17.13 15.48
CA THR A 885 -17.85 15.90 15.00
C THR A 885 -18.28 16.00 13.54
N GLN A 886 -18.20 14.87 12.85
CA GLN A 886 -18.70 14.63 11.49
C GLN A 886 -19.80 13.57 11.56
N ASN A 887 -20.83 13.73 10.74
CA ASN A 887 -21.97 12.82 10.70
C ASN A 887 -21.71 11.69 9.70
N ASP A 888 -21.65 10.46 10.19
CA ASP A 888 -21.62 9.22 9.41
C ASP A 888 -23.03 8.61 9.40
N LEU A 889 -23.69 8.56 8.23
CA LEU A 889 -25.10 8.21 8.16
C LEU A 889 -25.34 6.74 8.53
N VAL A 890 -26.33 6.51 9.40
CA VAL A 890 -26.83 5.17 9.72
C VAL A 890 -28.30 5.05 9.37
N TYR A 891 -28.72 3.84 9.02
CA TYR A 891 -30.01 3.61 8.36
C TYR A 891 -30.98 2.82 9.23
N ILE A 892 -32.27 3.09 9.02
CA ILE A 892 -33.39 2.32 9.53
C ILE A 892 -34.01 1.58 8.35
N CYS A 893 -33.91 0.26 8.36
CA CYS A 893 -34.40 -0.63 7.32
C CYS A 893 -35.61 -1.44 7.81
N TYR A 894 -36.64 -1.55 6.99
CA TYR A 894 -37.84 -2.33 7.31
C TYR A 894 -38.49 -2.97 6.08
N PRO A 895 -39.07 -4.17 6.22
CA PRO A 895 -39.68 -4.89 5.11
C PRO A 895 -40.96 -4.18 4.62
N PHE A 896 -41.45 -4.57 3.44
CA PHE A 896 -42.72 -4.06 2.93
C PHE A 896 -43.88 -4.42 3.90
N MET A 897 -44.66 -3.40 4.29
CA MET A 897 -45.67 -3.45 5.38
C MET A 897 -45.10 -3.63 6.80
N GLY A 898 -43.78 -3.51 6.97
CA GLY A 898 -43.09 -3.65 8.26
C GLY A 898 -43.25 -2.46 9.20
N LEU A 899 -43.31 -1.23 8.69
CA LEU A 899 -43.44 -0.02 9.51
C LEU A 899 -44.79 0.68 9.30
N GLY A 900 -45.78 0.31 10.12
CA GLY A 900 -47.07 1.00 10.26
C GLY A 900 -47.15 1.87 11.51
N VAL A 901 -48.33 2.41 11.84
CA VAL A 901 -48.53 3.26 13.04
C VAL A 901 -48.16 2.54 14.35
N SER A 902 -48.41 1.23 14.43
CA SER A 902 -48.00 0.40 15.57
C SER A 902 -46.47 0.28 15.67
N GLY A 903 -45.76 0.16 14.54
CA GLY A 903 -44.29 0.12 14.51
C GLY A 903 -43.67 1.46 14.90
N ALA A 904 -44.20 2.56 14.37
CA ALA A 904 -43.74 3.91 14.74
C ALA A 904 -43.94 4.20 16.24
N ARG A 905 -45.10 3.81 16.82
CA ARG A 905 -45.32 3.91 18.27
C ARG A 905 -44.38 3.02 19.07
N THR A 906 -44.07 1.83 18.55
CA THR A 906 -43.14 0.89 19.18
C THR A 906 -41.73 1.46 19.22
N LEU A 907 -41.26 2.08 18.13
CA LEU A 907 -39.96 2.78 18.10
C LEU A 907 -39.93 3.92 19.12
N ILE A 908 -40.96 4.77 19.15
CA ILE A 908 -41.04 5.88 20.11
C ILE A 908 -41.03 5.35 21.55
N LYS A 909 -41.86 4.32 21.85
CA LYS A 909 -41.91 3.71 23.19
C LYS A 909 -40.58 3.07 23.59
N PHE A 910 -39.93 2.34 22.69
CA PHE A 910 -38.66 1.67 22.97
C PHE A 910 -37.54 2.65 23.34
N PHE A 911 -37.61 3.86 22.79
CA PHE A 911 -36.67 4.92 23.06
C PHE A 911 -37.12 5.84 24.21
N GLU A 912 -38.41 5.88 24.57
CA GLU A 912 -38.89 6.61 25.74
C GLU A 912 -38.59 5.83 27.03
N ASP A 913 -37.87 6.46 27.95
CA ASP A 913 -37.67 5.93 29.31
C ASP A 913 -39.02 5.62 29.99
N GLU A 914 -39.18 4.39 30.48
CA GLU A 914 -40.04 4.11 31.63
C GLU A 914 -39.22 4.55 32.86
N MET A 915 -39.63 5.63 33.53
CA MET A 915 -39.12 5.91 34.88
C MET A 915 -39.38 4.75 35.82
#